data_AF-A0A2T1DPJ7-F1
#
_entry.id   AF-A0A2T1DPJ7-F1
#
_cell.length_a   1.000
_cell.length_b   1.000
_cell.length_c   1.000
_cell.angle_alpha   90.00
_cell.angle_beta   90.00
_cell.angle_gamma   90.00
#
_symmetry.space_group_name_H-M   'P 1'
#
loop_
_entity.id
_entity.type
_entity.pdbx_description
1 polymer ?
#
loop_
_entity_poly.entity_id
_entity_poly.type
_entity_poly.pdbx_seq_one_letter_code
_entity_poly.pdbx_strand_id
1 'polypeptide(L)'
;MSNLLLWQLVYHLSGLTILGRTEQEPLGSLPIPIRTAVLKTIDLQNPGTIELTLFKESLLFAEGEYEWVDSWGFPKKTVSELIKQEYNHPILHQLSERYSTYQKVAFTLIWQAVNGGKSRLKIADYQPTVAALALAVLDSLALIERVAELYGLPVELPEVDLYLVGSVDEFGVTQLMRYYRGAAFDETASNIDYCQTTVQLVATTELPSDVDFLSVAESLSYKENETNYTFDKLEKFVLPFLDYVGNVPPLQARPVSFGRPTLDYFARRYFLVPELKPEQVELIQKALSNESCLGLLPTGFGKSLIYQLYALLIPRTTLVISPLRALIRDQVHNLSRPGLTCVESISSLDRTQAKKNEKLRLCFQEFRYRLLYITPERLQIKEFYDELKATMQNSPVGALVIDEAHCVSEWGHDFRPAYLQIERLQQALEEASGQPVPIIALTATASEPVRKDILRVLGLTSNSVVQLASSDRPELSLSVHSASEPQDKPVLLADLIQTIVPQVLSISLEELVPTNESPPYSHAGLIFGIYANSHGRSTIGEGVHHIAYELRNRLISDNSIIEVHASSVPDCCPKCGSSVMKDVSNKHCRCLECQEVFQESQTKPLKNWDKLIQQRQDDFQDNQFPLLVATKGYGMGIDKRNIRFVIHHSLSSSLEAYYQEAGRAGRDKQHAHVAMLYHAPHPKCKEEYIDREVDLQPPCVSNDHNFHFWKCPYFKDHLCDYGHQARFIRGHYPGLEEDVKSIMDIYRKLVAGENLTVKGDKQNKKTQLALSRLQQLEIVKEFSIKYHSLYQIEYQVEFDRSWSLPEVADTLKKLLVQKDVNENYAKTQINQILVPFFSQSLENWRERALAKALYLIEPI
;
A
#
# COMPACT_ATOMS: atom_id res chain seq x y z
N MET A 1 6.26 -12.52 36.44
CA MET A 1 5.70 -11.63 35.39
C MET A 1 6.54 -11.64 34.12
N SER A 2 7.87 -11.51 34.18
CA SER A 2 8.75 -11.56 32.99
C SER A 2 8.64 -12.86 32.17
N ASN A 3 8.60 -14.02 32.84
CA ASN A 3 8.51 -15.32 32.16
C ASN A 3 7.18 -15.49 31.40
N LEU A 4 6.03 -15.19 32.03
CA LEU A 4 4.72 -15.23 31.35
C LEU A 4 4.70 -14.30 30.12
N LEU A 5 5.21 -13.08 30.28
CA LEU A 5 5.28 -12.10 29.19
C LEU A 5 6.08 -12.62 27.99
N LEU A 6 7.24 -13.23 28.23
CA LEU A 6 8.06 -13.84 27.17
C LEU A 6 7.25 -14.85 26.36
N TRP A 7 6.61 -15.81 27.02
CA TRP A 7 5.88 -16.87 26.34
C TRP A 7 4.63 -16.38 25.62
N GLN A 8 3.94 -15.36 26.15
CA GLN A 8 2.87 -14.68 25.42
C GLN A 8 3.39 -14.05 24.13
N LEU A 9 4.50 -13.30 24.19
CA LEU A 9 5.10 -12.67 23.00
C LEU A 9 5.58 -13.69 21.98
N VAL A 10 6.26 -14.75 22.42
CA VAL A 10 6.72 -15.86 21.57
C VAL A 10 5.53 -16.50 20.85
N TYR A 11 4.46 -16.82 21.58
CA TYR A 11 3.27 -17.40 20.98
C TYR A 11 2.68 -16.49 19.89
N HIS A 12 2.59 -15.18 20.13
CA HIS A 12 2.01 -14.24 19.17
C HIS A 12 2.91 -13.93 17.97
N LEU A 13 4.24 -13.92 18.13
CA LEU A 13 5.21 -13.68 17.06
C LEU A 13 5.61 -14.97 16.32
N SER A 14 5.17 -16.13 16.78
CA SER A 14 5.47 -17.41 16.12
C SER A 14 4.93 -17.56 14.70
N GLY A 15 3.90 -16.81 14.35
CA GLY A 15 3.10 -17.03 13.15
C GLY A 15 1.73 -17.63 13.46
N LEU A 16 1.53 -18.26 14.63
CA LEU A 16 0.26 -18.91 14.98
C LEU A 16 -0.96 -17.99 14.97
N THR A 17 -0.77 -16.68 15.20
CA THR A 17 -1.82 -15.65 15.13
C THR A 17 -1.65 -14.67 13.97
N ILE A 18 -0.64 -14.88 13.12
CA ILE A 18 -0.23 -13.92 12.06
C ILE A 18 -0.38 -14.56 10.67
N LEU A 19 0.07 -15.80 10.55
CA LEU A 19 0.15 -16.60 9.34
C LEU A 19 -1.01 -17.59 9.27
N GLY A 20 -1.49 -17.87 8.07
CA GLY A 20 -2.58 -18.79 7.83
C GLY A 20 -2.68 -19.16 6.36
N ARG A 21 -3.46 -20.20 6.08
CA ARG A 21 -3.67 -20.65 4.70
C ARG A 21 -4.62 -19.75 3.95
N THR A 22 -4.37 -19.65 2.66
CA THR A 22 -5.30 -19.06 1.70
C THR A 22 -5.46 -20.01 0.53
N GLU A 23 -6.47 -19.78 -0.32
CA GLU A 23 -6.65 -20.53 -1.56
C GLU A 23 -5.45 -20.40 -2.50
N GLN A 24 -4.69 -19.30 -2.38
CA GLN A 24 -3.54 -19.00 -3.23
C GLN A 24 -2.22 -19.51 -2.66
N GLU A 25 -2.17 -19.79 -1.36
CA GLU A 25 -0.95 -20.18 -0.66
C GLU A 25 -1.28 -21.20 0.45
N PRO A 26 -1.29 -22.51 0.12
CA PRO A 26 -1.63 -23.58 1.06
C PRO A 26 -0.56 -23.78 2.13
N LEU A 27 0.69 -23.35 1.90
CA LEU A 27 1.78 -23.34 2.88
C LEU A 27 1.83 -22.02 3.67
N GLY A 28 0.78 -21.20 3.60
CA GLY A 28 0.72 -19.87 4.19
C GLY A 28 0.92 -19.83 5.72
N SER A 29 0.68 -20.95 6.40
CA SER A 29 0.93 -21.12 7.85
C SER A 29 2.41 -21.26 8.21
N LEU A 30 3.29 -21.54 7.25
CA LEU A 30 4.72 -21.70 7.46
C LEU A 30 5.44 -20.36 7.30
N PRO A 31 6.40 -20.03 8.19
CA PRO A 31 7.36 -18.96 7.94
C PRO A 31 8.12 -19.15 6.63
N ILE A 32 8.51 -18.06 5.97
CA ILE A 32 9.12 -18.09 4.63
C ILE A 32 10.40 -18.96 4.55
N PRO A 33 11.34 -18.91 5.51
CA PRO A 33 12.54 -19.77 5.46
C PRO A 33 12.19 -21.27 5.51
N ILE A 34 11.20 -21.63 6.32
CA ILE A 34 10.71 -23.01 6.41
C ILE A 34 10.01 -23.41 5.12
N ARG A 35 9.13 -22.55 4.59
CA ARG A 35 8.42 -22.78 3.34
C ARG A 35 9.40 -23.03 2.19
N THR A 36 10.46 -22.23 2.12
CA THR A 36 11.53 -22.39 1.13
C THR A 36 12.21 -23.75 1.25
N ALA A 37 12.63 -24.15 2.45
CA ALA A 37 13.26 -25.45 2.68
C ALA A 37 12.34 -26.63 2.30
N VAL A 38 11.04 -26.52 2.59
CA VAL A 38 10.03 -27.52 2.24
C VAL A 38 9.87 -27.66 0.73
N LEU A 39 9.67 -26.56 0.01
CA LEU A 39 9.46 -26.57 -1.43
C LEU A 39 10.69 -27.08 -2.19
N LYS A 40 11.90 -26.68 -1.78
CA LYS A 40 13.14 -27.22 -2.34
C LYS A 40 13.31 -28.72 -2.10
N THR A 41 12.85 -29.22 -0.95
CA THR A 41 12.88 -30.65 -0.66
C THR A 41 11.93 -31.41 -1.59
N ILE A 42 10.72 -30.89 -1.80
CA ILE A 42 9.72 -31.47 -2.70
C ILE A 42 10.24 -31.53 -4.14
N ASP A 43 10.78 -30.42 -4.65
CA ASP A 43 11.31 -30.34 -6.01
C ASP A 43 12.50 -31.30 -6.22
N LEU A 44 13.40 -31.41 -5.23
CA LEU A 44 14.52 -32.34 -5.29
C LEU A 44 14.07 -33.81 -5.31
N GLN A 45 13.06 -34.17 -4.51
CA GLN A 45 12.59 -35.55 -4.41
C GLN A 45 11.79 -35.99 -5.64
N ASN A 46 10.96 -35.10 -6.17
CA ASN A 46 10.09 -35.39 -7.31
C ASN A 46 10.13 -34.23 -8.33
N PRO A 47 11.21 -34.09 -9.12
CA PRO A 47 11.36 -33.01 -10.09
C PRO A 47 10.17 -32.95 -11.06
N GLY A 48 9.66 -31.75 -11.32
CA GLY A 48 8.50 -31.51 -12.19
C GLY A 48 7.13 -31.74 -11.53
N THR A 49 7.08 -32.01 -10.22
CA THR A 49 5.83 -32.01 -9.44
C THR A 49 5.30 -30.59 -9.22
N ILE A 50 6.21 -29.67 -8.97
CA ILE A 50 5.95 -28.23 -8.84
C ILE A 50 6.83 -27.47 -9.83
N GLU A 51 6.37 -26.30 -10.24
CA GLU A 51 7.19 -25.29 -10.89
C GLU A 51 7.67 -24.33 -9.78
N LEU A 52 8.98 -24.08 -9.73
CA LEU A 52 9.64 -23.35 -8.65
C LEU A 52 10.52 -22.24 -9.21
N THR A 53 10.37 -21.02 -8.72
CA THR A 53 11.29 -19.91 -8.99
C THR A 53 12.07 -19.56 -7.74
N LEU A 54 13.37 -19.78 -7.78
CA LEU A 54 14.30 -19.46 -6.70
C LEU A 54 15.03 -18.15 -6.97
N PHE A 55 15.21 -17.37 -5.92
CA PHE A 55 16.10 -16.22 -5.93
C PHE A 55 17.15 -16.37 -4.84
N LYS A 56 18.34 -15.88 -5.15
CA LYS A 56 19.48 -15.87 -4.26
C LYS A 56 20.10 -14.48 -4.29
N GLU A 57 20.30 -13.90 -3.12
CA GLU A 57 20.85 -12.56 -2.98
C GLU A 57 21.93 -12.56 -1.91
N SER A 58 23.06 -11.92 -2.21
CA SER A 58 24.08 -11.65 -1.21
C SER A 58 23.55 -10.62 -0.22
N LEU A 59 23.74 -10.90 1.06
CA LEU A 59 23.33 -9.98 2.11
C LEU A 59 24.17 -8.71 2.05
N LEU A 60 23.53 -7.56 2.25
CA LEU A 60 24.17 -6.25 2.14
C LEU A 60 25.03 -5.94 3.38
N PHE A 61 24.66 -6.47 4.56
CA PHE A 61 25.28 -6.12 5.84
C PHE A 61 25.67 -7.30 6.73
N ALA A 62 25.17 -8.51 6.46
CA ALA A 62 25.64 -9.75 7.06
C ALA A 62 26.51 -10.57 6.08
N GLU A 63 27.34 -11.45 6.61
CA GLU A 63 28.05 -12.45 5.80
C GLU A 63 27.10 -13.58 5.41
N GLY A 64 27.08 -13.95 4.13
CA GLY A 64 26.29 -15.07 3.61
C GLY A 64 25.38 -14.69 2.44
N GLU A 65 24.54 -15.64 2.05
CA GLU A 65 23.54 -15.49 1.00
C GLU A 65 22.17 -15.91 1.54
N TYR A 66 21.14 -15.15 1.22
CA TYR A 66 19.77 -15.52 1.49
C TYR A 66 19.15 -16.08 0.21
N GLU A 67 18.54 -17.25 0.35
CA GLU A 67 17.87 -17.95 -0.74
C GLU A 67 16.41 -18.16 -0.36
N TRP A 68 15.49 -17.85 -1.28
CA TRP A 68 14.06 -17.98 -1.04
C TRP A 68 13.32 -18.41 -2.30
N VAL A 69 12.11 -18.93 -2.09
CA VAL A 69 11.14 -19.17 -3.16
C VAL A 69 10.32 -17.90 -3.40
N ASP A 70 10.44 -17.30 -4.58
CA ASP A 70 9.67 -16.11 -4.96
C ASP A 70 8.28 -16.49 -5.48
N SER A 71 8.18 -17.59 -6.23
CA SER A 71 6.90 -18.16 -6.68
C SER A 71 7.00 -19.66 -6.88
N TRP A 72 5.86 -20.35 -6.70
CA TRP A 72 5.72 -21.77 -6.98
C TRP A 72 4.28 -22.11 -7.40
N GLY A 73 4.10 -23.24 -8.07
CA GLY A 73 2.77 -23.73 -8.46
C GLY A 73 2.80 -25.14 -9.01
N PHE A 74 1.64 -25.68 -9.37
CA PHE A 74 1.55 -26.96 -10.07
C PHE A 74 1.61 -26.75 -11.59
N PRO A 75 2.27 -27.65 -12.35
CA PRO A 75 2.25 -27.59 -13.81
C PRO A 75 0.83 -27.57 -14.36
N LYS A 76 0.57 -26.81 -15.44
CA LYS A 76 -0.74 -26.73 -16.09
C LYS A 76 -1.24 -28.12 -16.51
N LYS A 77 -2.15 -28.69 -15.72
CA LYS A 77 -2.79 -30.00 -15.94
C LYS A 77 -4.31 -29.89 -15.82
N THR A 78 -5.04 -30.92 -16.24
CA THR A 78 -6.51 -30.91 -16.11
C THR A 78 -6.93 -30.83 -14.63
N VAL A 79 -8.07 -30.20 -14.33
CA VAL A 79 -8.58 -30.00 -12.94
C VAL A 79 -8.63 -31.31 -12.14
N SER A 80 -8.92 -32.42 -12.81
CA SER A 80 -8.90 -33.79 -12.26
C SER A 80 -7.51 -34.23 -11.77
N GLU A 81 -6.45 -33.84 -12.47
CA GLU A 81 -5.06 -34.16 -12.14
C GLU A 81 -4.51 -33.25 -11.04
N LEU A 82 -4.92 -31.97 -11.02
CA LEU A 82 -4.58 -31.01 -9.97
C LEU A 82 -5.10 -31.47 -8.61
N ILE A 83 -6.39 -31.83 -8.52
CA ILE A 83 -6.99 -32.37 -7.29
C ILE A 83 -6.25 -33.62 -6.83
N LYS A 84 -5.95 -34.57 -7.74
CA LYS A 84 -5.20 -35.78 -7.36
C LYS A 84 -3.76 -35.52 -6.89
N GLN A 85 -3.09 -34.47 -7.37
CA GLN A 85 -1.72 -34.14 -6.97
C GLN A 85 -1.66 -33.30 -5.69
N GLU A 86 -2.59 -32.37 -5.49
CA GLU A 86 -2.72 -31.55 -4.27
C GLU A 86 -2.90 -32.43 -3.01
N TYR A 87 -3.60 -33.57 -3.15
CA TYR A 87 -3.82 -34.55 -2.09
C TYR A 87 -2.76 -35.66 -1.97
N ASN A 88 -1.81 -35.81 -2.92
CA ASN A 88 -0.91 -36.98 -2.96
C ASN A 88 0.52 -36.74 -2.45
N HIS A 89 0.96 -35.50 -2.19
CA HIS A 89 2.30 -35.28 -1.61
C HIS A 89 2.22 -35.19 -0.07
N PRO A 90 2.70 -36.20 0.69
CA PRO A 90 2.54 -36.24 2.15
C PRO A 90 3.11 -35.00 2.84
N ILE A 91 4.22 -34.45 2.33
CA ILE A 91 4.88 -33.26 2.88
C ILE A 91 3.97 -32.01 2.82
N LEU A 92 3.29 -31.75 1.70
CA LEU A 92 2.45 -30.55 1.52
C LEU A 92 1.25 -30.59 2.45
N HIS A 93 0.56 -31.72 2.51
CA HIS A 93 -0.61 -31.89 3.36
C HIS A 93 -0.25 -31.93 4.85
N GLN A 94 0.74 -32.76 5.23
CA GLN A 94 1.10 -32.94 6.64
C GLN A 94 1.73 -31.68 7.24
N LEU A 95 2.70 -31.04 6.58
CA LEU A 95 3.34 -29.86 7.19
C LEU A 95 2.39 -28.68 7.27
N SER A 96 1.62 -28.42 6.21
CA SER A 96 0.68 -27.30 6.24
C SER A 96 -0.31 -27.44 7.40
N GLU A 97 -0.81 -28.66 7.70
CA GLU A 97 -1.85 -28.94 8.73
C GLU A 97 -1.27 -29.04 10.11
N ARG A 98 -0.13 -29.70 10.22
CA ARG A 98 0.37 -30.17 11.50
C ARG A 98 1.43 -29.26 12.10
N TYR A 99 2.09 -28.40 11.30
CA TYR A 99 3.18 -27.55 11.79
C TYR A 99 2.77 -26.66 12.96
N SER A 100 1.57 -26.07 12.91
CA SER A 100 1.08 -25.23 14.01
C SER A 100 0.96 -25.98 15.34
N THR A 101 0.55 -27.25 15.30
CA THR A 101 0.51 -28.13 16.48
C THR A 101 1.91 -28.50 16.93
N TYR A 102 2.82 -28.87 16.03
CA TYR A 102 4.20 -29.18 16.39
C TYR A 102 4.95 -27.98 16.97
N GLN A 103 4.69 -26.76 16.49
CA GLN A 103 5.26 -25.53 17.05
C GLN A 103 4.75 -25.27 18.46
N LYS A 104 3.45 -25.49 18.73
CA LYS A 104 2.91 -25.45 20.10
C LYS A 104 3.54 -26.51 21.00
N VAL A 105 3.79 -27.73 20.49
CA VAL A 105 4.49 -28.79 21.24
C VAL A 105 5.91 -28.36 21.57
N ALA A 106 6.65 -27.81 20.61
CA ALA A 106 7.99 -27.28 20.83
C ALA A 106 8.00 -26.20 21.92
N PHE A 107 7.07 -25.23 21.87
CA PHE A 107 6.93 -24.23 22.94
C PHE A 107 6.62 -24.86 24.29
N THR A 108 5.68 -25.80 24.37
CA THR A 108 5.34 -26.51 25.61
C THR A 108 6.55 -27.22 26.21
N LEU A 109 7.34 -27.92 25.38
CA LEU A 109 8.53 -28.64 25.83
C LEU A 109 9.61 -27.72 26.38
N ILE A 110 9.93 -26.65 25.64
CA ILE A 110 10.94 -25.68 26.06
C ILE A 110 10.46 -24.93 27.30
N TRP A 111 9.18 -24.54 27.36
CA TRP A 111 8.55 -23.91 28.53
C TRP A 111 8.62 -24.80 29.78
N GLN A 112 8.31 -26.09 29.66
CA GLN A 112 8.43 -27.05 30.75
C GLN A 112 9.88 -27.20 31.22
N ALA A 113 10.83 -27.29 30.28
CA ALA A 113 12.25 -27.40 30.61
C ALA A 113 12.78 -26.15 31.34
N VAL A 114 12.46 -24.96 30.85
CA VAL A 114 12.85 -23.68 31.46
C VAL A 114 12.23 -23.54 32.86
N ASN A 115 10.94 -23.82 33.02
CA ASN A 115 10.28 -23.73 34.33
C ASN A 115 10.74 -24.81 35.31
N GLY A 116 11.15 -25.98 34.80
CA GLY A 116 11.72 -27.07 35.58
C GLY A 116 13.19 -26.88 35.93
N GLY A 117 13.85 -25.82 35.46
CA GLY A 117 15.28 -25.57 35.67
C GLY A 117 16.17 -26.61 35.00
N LYS A 118 15.71 -27.21 33.90
CA LYS A 118 16.43 -28.27 33.20
C LYS A 118 17.50 -27.67 32.29
N SER A 119 18.74 -28.15 32.40
CA SER A 119 19.85 -27.66 31.57
C SER A 119 19.94 -28.32 30.19
N ARG A 120 19.34 -29.51 30.01
CA ARG A 120 19.39 -30.28 28.77
C ARG A 120 18.09 -31.03 28.51
N LEU A 121 17.56 -30.93 27.30
CA LEU A 121 16.29 -31.49 26.87
C LEU A 121 16.51 -32.51 25.75
N LYS A 122 16.07 -33.75 25.95
CA LYS A 122 16.22 -34.86 24.99
C LYS A 122 14.88 -35.18 24.34
N ILE A 123 14.75 -34.96 23.05
CA ILE A 123 13.52 -35.16 22.29
C ILE A 123 13.78 -36.21 21.21
N ALA A 124 12.91 -37.22 21.12
CA ALA A 124 12.96 -38.22 20.06
C ALA A 124 11.72 -38.16 19.17
N ASP A 125 11.96 -38.19 17.87
CA ASP A 125 10.95 -38.29 16.81
C ASP A 125 11.11 -39.66 16.12
N TYR A 126 10.17 -40.57 16.36
CA TYR A 126 10.26 -41.97 15.96
C TYR A 126 9.50 -42.24 14.66
N GLN A 127 10.28 -42.61 13.64
CA GLN A 127 9.89 -42.82 12.25
C GLN A 127 9.12 -41.65 11.63
N PRO A 128 9.63 -40.41 11.70
CA PRO A 128 8.91 -39.26 11.18
C PRO A 128 8.70 -39.40 9.66
N THR A 129 7.44 -39.36 9.23
CA THR A 129 7.10 -39.19 7.80
C THR A 129 7.61 -37.85 7.28
N VAL A 130 7.61 -36.83 8.13
CA VAL A 130 8.26 -35.54 7.92
C VAL A 130 8.78 -35.09 9.28
N ALA A 131 10.03 -34.61 9.36
CA ALA A 131 10.63 -34.14 10.62
C ALA A 131 10.10 -32.77 11.07
N ALA A 132 8.77 -32.67 11.14
CA ALA A 132 8.03 -31.47 11.48
C ALA A 132 8.31 -31.03 12.93
N LEU A 133 8.44 -31.98 13.86
CA LEU A 133 8.77 -31.69 15.25
C LEU A 133 10.18 -31.11 15.38
N ALA A 134 11.18 -31.75 14.76
CA ALA A 134 12.56 -31.25 14.79
C ALA A 134 12.66 -29.85 14.18
N LEU A 135 12.00 -29.61 13.04
CA LEU A 135 11.91 -28.29 12.41
C LEU A 135 11.29 -27.25 13.35
N ALA A 136 10.17 -27.60 13.98
CA ALA A 136 9.45 -26.74 14.91
C ALA A 136 10.24 -26.43 16.18
N VAL A 137 11.06 -27.35 16.69
CA VAL A 137 11.94 -27.10 17.84
C VAL A 137 13.04 -26.11 17.48
N LEU A 138 13.71 -26.31 16.34
CA LEU A 138 14.78 -25.41 15.87
C LEU A 138 14.26 -23.99 15.62
N ASP A 139 13.12 -23.86 14.93
CA ASP A 139 12.46 -22.57 14.69
C ASP A 139 12.03 -21.89 15.98
N SER A 140 11.46 -22.66 16.92
CA SER A 140 11.02 -22.14 18.22
C SER A 140 12.18 -21.59 19.05
N LEU A 141 13.34 -22.26 19.07
CA LEU A 141 14.52 -21.77 19.80
C LEU A 141 15.00 -20.42 19.23
N ALA A 142 15.17 -20.34 17.91
CA ALA A 142 15.60 -19.10 17.25
C ALA A 142 14.59 -17.97 17.51
N LEU A 143 13.29 -18.26 17.43
CA LEU A 143 12.26 -17.28 17.74
C LEU A 143 12.31 -16.80 19.19
N ILE A 144 12.46 -17.70 20.17
CA ILE A 144 12.50 -17.33 21.58
C ILE A 144 13.68 -16.39 21.86
N GLU A 145 14.85 -16.69 21.29
CA GLU A 145 16.05 -15.82 21.39
C GLU A 145 15.77 -14.42 20.82
N ARG A 146 15.17 -14.34 19.62
CA ARG A 146 14.89 -13.05 18.96
C ARG A 146 13.81 -12.24 19.65
N VAL A 147 12.78 -12.90 20.19
CA VAL A 147 11.74 -12.24 20.99
C VAL A 147 12.31 -11.74 22.32
N ALA A 148 13.15 -12.54 22.98
CA ALA A 148 13.84 -12.15 24.19
C ALA A 148 14.75 -10.94 23.96
N GLU A 149 15.51 -10.91 22.86
CA GLU A 149 16.32 -9.76 22.47
C GLU A 149 15.44 -8.52 22.22
N LEU A 150 14.44 -8.64 21.35
CA LEU A 150 13.55 -7.54 20.94
C LEU A 150 12.87 -6.85 22.15
N TYR A 151 12.45 -7.65 23.14
CA TYR A 151 11.76 -7.17 24.34
C TYR A 151 12.66 -7.03 25.58
N GLY A 152 13.97 -7.25 25.45
CA GLY A 152 14.93 -7.15 26.55
C GLY A 152 14.59 -8.07 27.72
N LEU A 153 14.06 -9.26 27.42
CA LEU A 153 13.67 -10.25 28.41
C LEU A 153 14.81 -11.25 28.61
N PRO A 154 15.17 -11.60 29.86
CA PRO A 154 16.14 -12.65 30.09
C PRO A 154 15.53 -14.01 29.72
N VAL A 155 16.28 -14.81 28.98
CA VAL A 155 15.95 -16.22 28.74
C VAL A 155 17.22 -17.06 28.79
N GLU A 156 17.15 -18.16 29.54
CA GLU A 156 18.17 -19.20 29.53
C GLU A 156 17.51 -20.46 28.96
N LEU A 157 17.93 -20.86 27.76
CA LEU A 157 17.39 -22.02 27.06
C LEU A 157 18.24 -23.26 27.38
N PRO A 158 17.61 -24.45 27.52
CA PRO A 158 18.35 -25.70 27.68
C PRO A 158 19.11 -26.07 26.41
N GLU A 159 20.22 -26.77 26.54
CA GLU A 159 20.78 -27.52 25.41
C GLU A 159 19.76 -28.54 24.92
N VAL A 160 19.69 -28.80 23.61
CA VAL A 160 18.69 -29.74 23.06
C VAL A 160 19.36 -30.86 22.29
N ASP A 161 19.03 -32.10 22.64
CA ASP A 161 19.35 -33.29 21.85
C ASP A 161 18.09 -33.72 21.08
N LEU A 162 18.14 -33.65 19.75
CA LEU A 162 17.05 -34.06 18.86
C LEU A 162 17.43 -35.36 18.16
N TYR A 163 16.74 -36.45 18.50
CA TYR A 163 16.94 -37.77 17.90
C TYR A 163 15.88 -38.04 16.84
N LEU A 164 16.29 -38.17 15.58
CA LEU A 164 15.44 -38.69 14.51
C LEU A 164 15.68 -40.19 14.41
N VAL A 165 14.70 -40.98 14.83
CA VAL A 165 14.85 -42.43 15.02
C VAL A 165 14.17 -43.20 13.89
N GLY A 166 14.93 -44.00 13.12
CA GLY A 166 14.42 -44.84 12.04
C GLY A 166 14.90 -44.42 10.64
N SER A 167 14.19 -44.87 9.60
CA SER A 167 14.53 -44.54 8.20
C SER A 167 14.13 -43.11 7.87
N VAL A 168 15.08 -42.18 7.97
CA VAL A 168 14.87 -40.74 7.72
C VAL A 168 14.88 -40.34 6.25
N ASP A 169 15.45 -41.14 5.34
CA ASP A 169 15.67 -40.71 3.95
C ASP A 169 14.51 -40.96 2.98
N GLU A 170 13.49 -41.73 3.37
CA GLU A 170 12.38 -42.08 2.47
C GLU A 170 11.54 -40.85 2.05
N PHE A 171 11.47 -39.83 2.91
CA PHE A 171 10.69 -38.60 2.70
C PHE A 171 11.52 -37.31 2.75
N GLY A 172 12.84 -37.42 2.53
CA GLY A 172 13.68 -36.24 2.33
C GLY A 172 13.95 -35.43 3.60
N VAL A 173 13.73 -36.02 4.78
CA VAL A 173 13.97 -35.39 6.08
C VAL A 173 15.39 -34.84 6.19
N THR A 174 16.38 -35.63 5.74
CA THR A 174 17.78 -35.22 5.77
C THR A 174 18.01 -33.94 4.95
N GLN A 175 17.36 -33.85 3.76
CA GLN A 175 17.49 -32.69 2.89
C GLN A 175 16.70 -31.48 3.38
N LEU A 176 15.52 -31.69 3.97
CA LEU A 176 14.75 -30.62 4.61
C LEU A 176 15.58 -29.96 5.73
N MET A 177 16.16 -30.76 6.61
CA MET A 177 17.03 -30.26 7.68
C MET A 177 18.28 -29.58 7.11
N ARG A 178 18.87 -30.11 6.03
CA ARG A 178 20.02 -29.49 5.37
C ARG A 178 19.67 -28.10 4.82
N TYR A 179 18.56 -27.97 4.10
CA TYR A 179 18.13 -26.69 3.56
C TYR A 179 17.77 -25.68 4.65
N TYR A 180 17.13 -26.12 5.74
CA TYR A 180 16.80 -25.22 6.85
C TYR A 180 18.04 -24.80 7.65
N ARG A 181 18.98 -25.71 7.93
CA ARG A 181 20.19 -25.43 8.72
C ARG A 181 21.32 -24.78 7.92
N GLY A 182 21.28 -24.88 6.59
CA GLY A 182 22.37 -24.51 5.71
C GLY A 182 23.58 -25.48 5.75
N ALA A 183 23.46 -26.62 6.45
CA ALA A 183 24.56 -27.54 6.71
C ALA A 183 24.09 -29.00 6.82
N ALA A 184 24.99 -29.97 6.59
CA ALA A 184 24.71 -31.38 6.82
C ALA A 184 24.53 -31.70 8.32
N PHE A 185 24.02 -32.90 8.66
CA PHE A 185 23.70 -33.29 10.04
C PHE A 185 24.90 -33.22 10.99
N ASP A 186 26.08 -33.58 10.50
CA ASP A 186 27.36 -33.63 11.20
C ASP A 186 28.16 -32.32 11.11
N GLU A 187 27.66 -31.34 10.38
CA GLU A 187 28.29 -30.04 10.19
C GLU A 187 27.66 -28.96 11.09
N THR A 188 28.46 -27.93 11.40
CA THR A 188 27.99 -26.73 12.08
C THR A 188 27.00 -25.99 11.18
N ALA A 189 25.83 -25.66 11.73
CA ALA A 189 24.82 -24.89 11.01
C ALA A 189 25.38 -23.52 10.62
N SER A 190 25.05 -23.08 9.40
CA SER A 190 25.55 -21.85 8.80
C SER A 190 24.44 -20.90 8.37
N ASN A 191 23.17 -21.30 8.49
CA ASN A 191 22.04 -20.44 8.17
C ASN A 191 21.96 -19.26 9.16
N ILE A 192 21.80 -18.05 8.62
CA ILE A 192 21.75 -16.79 9.35
C ILE A 192 20.61 -16.72 10.39
N ASP A 193 19.49 -17.39 10.13
CA ASP A 193 18.32 -17.39 11.02
C ASP A 193 18.30 -18.59 11.99
N TYR A 194 19.41 -19.35 12.06
CA TYR A 194 19.52 -20.49 12.97
C TYR A 194 19.67 -20.06 14.44
N CYS A 195 19.22 -20.91 15.37
CA CYS A 195 19.31 -20.62 16.80
C CYS A 195 20.76 -20.60 17.29
N GLN A 196 21.03 -19.77 18.31
CA GLN A 196 22.31 -19.72 19.00
C GLN A 196 22.44 -20.82 20.06
N THR A 197 21.31 -21.30 20.58
CA THR A 197 21.22 -22.43 21.51
C THR A 197 21.90 -23.66 20.91
N THR A 198 22.71 -24.35 21.71
CA THR A 198 23.37 -25.60 21.30
C THR A 198 22.34 -26.69 21.05
N VAL A 199 22.25 -27.16 19.80
CA VAL A 199 21.39 -28.28 19.41
C VAL A 199 22.21 -29.40 18.79
N GLN A 200 22.10 -30.60 19.37
CA GLN A 200 22.67 -31.83 18.81
C GLN A 200 21.58 -32.58 18.05
N LEU A 201 21.66 -32.57 16.71
CA LEU A 201 20.74 -33.32 15.85
C LEU A 201 21.34 -34.68 15.49
N VAL A 202 20.69 -35.77 15.88
CA VAL A 202 21.19 -37.15 15.74
C VAL A 202 20.22 -37.99 14.93
N ALA A 203 20.66 -38.51 13.79
CA ALA A 203 19.95 -39.57 13.08
C ALA A 203 20.42 -40.94 13.62
N THR A 204 19.49 -41.78 14.06
CA THR A 204 19.79 -43.09 14.67
C THR A 204 18.74 -44.13 14.29
N THR A 205 19.11 -45.42 14.29
CA THR A 205 18.15 -46.52 14.12
C THR A 205 17.56 -46.99 15.44
N GLU A 206 18.21 -46.70 16.55
CA GLU A 206 17.82 -47.15 17.90
C GLU A 206 17.30 -45.96 18.72
N LEU A 207 16.16 -46.17 19.39
CA LEU A 207 15.57 -45.20 20.30
C LEU A 207 16.44 -45.09 21.57
N PRO A 208 16.87 -43.89 21.98
CA PRO A 208 17.62 -43.72 23.21
C PRO A 208 16.80 -44.12 24.45
N SER A 209 17.47 -44.67 25.47
CA SER A 209 16.82 -45.22 26.67
C SER A 209 16.22 -44.17 27.63
N ASP A 210 16.62 -42.91 27.50
CA ASP A 210 16.27 -41.81 28.41
C ASP A 210 15.94 -40.56 27.59
N VAL A 211 14.69 -40.48 27.11
CA VAL A 211 14.14 -39.33 26.36
C VAL A 211 13.04 -38.66 27.16
N ASP A 212 12.99 -37.34 27.08
CA ASP A 212 12.01 -36.53 27.82
C ASP A 212 10.67 -36.44 27.09
N PHE A 213 10.72 -36.58 25.76
CA PHE A 213 9.56 -36.59 24.91
C PHE A 213 9.78 -37.51 23.73
N LEU A 214 8.77 -38.32 23.43
CA LEU A 214 8.76 -39.25 22.31
C LEU A 214 7.54 -39.03 21.43
N SER A 215 7.76 -38.47 20.24
CA SER A 215 6.75 -38.43 19.17
C SER A 215 6.84 -39.72 18.36
N VAL A 216 5.68 -40.31 18.04
CA VAL A 216 5.61 -41.57 17.29
C VAL A 216 4.70 -41.39 16.09
N ALA A 217 5.18 -41.81 14.91
CA ALA A 217 4.39 -41.79 13.69
C ALA A 217 3.10 -42.64 13.79
N GLU A 218 2.00 -42.12 13.27
CA GLU A 218 0.67 -42.76 13.32
C GLU A 218 0.60 -44.08 12.55
N SER A 219 1.49 -44.27 11.57
CA SER A 219 1.57 -45.48 10.74
C SER A 219 2.02 -46.72 11.52
N LEU A 220 2.55 -46.54 12.73
CA LEU A 220 3.03 -47.62 13.58
C LEU A 220 1.96 -48.04 14.59
N SER A 221 1.61 -49.33 14.57
CA SER A 221 0.85 -49.99 15.64
C SER A 221 1.73 -50.22 16.87
N TYR A 222 2.25 -49.14 17.45
CA TYR A 222 3.11 -49.22 18.62
C TYR A 222 2.27 -49.53 19.87
N LYS A 223 2.74 -50.45 20.74
CA LYS A 223 2.06 -50.77 22.00
C LYS A 223 1.99 -49.50 22.86
N GLU A 224 0.78 -49.11 23.25
CA GLU A 224 0.54 -47.91 24.03
C GLU A 224 1.27 -47.97 25.39
N ASN A 225 2.27 -47.11 25.57
CA ASN A 225 2.80 -46.72 26.87
C ASN A 225 2.35 -45.28 27.16
N GLU A 226 2.22 -44.89 28.43
CA GLU A 226 1.77 -43.55 28.86
C GLU A 226 2.66 -42.40 28.37
N THR A 227 3.89 -42.68 27.92
CA THR A 227 4.90 -41.69 27.52
C THR A 227 5.02 -41.44 26.01
N ASN A 228 4.16 -42.05 25.17
CA ASN A 228 4.23 -41.95 23.71
C ASN A 228 3.14 -41.03 23.16
N TYR A 229 3.52 -40.05 22.32
CA TYR A 229 2.58 -39.09 21.73
C TYR A 229 2.44 -39.29 20.22
N THR A 230 1.28 -39.79 19.80
CA THR A 230 0.78 -39.69 18.41
C THR A 230 0.19 -38.30 18.17
N PHE A 231 0.01 -37.89 16.91
CA PHE A 231 -0.46 -36.55 16.56
C PHE A 231 -1.78 -36.17 17.26
N ASP A 232 -2.78 -37.07 17.28
CA ASP A 232 -4.05 -36.86 17.99
C ASP A 232 -3.91 -36.61 19.50
N LYS A 233 -2.82 -37.10 20.12
CA LYS A 233 -2.53 -36.89 21.55
C LYS A 233 -1.80 -35.57 21.81
N LEU A 234 -1.20 -34.95 20.78
CA LEU A 234 -0.46 -33.69 20.91
C LEU A 234 -1.36 -32.51 21.26
N GLU A 235 -2.62 -32.50 20.80
CA GLU A 235 -3.55 -31.42 21.14
C GLU A 235 -3.78 -31.32 22.65
N LYS A 236 -3.91 -32.45 23.34
CA LYS A 236 -4.05 -32.48 24.80
C LYS A 236 -2.76 -32.08 25.51
N PHE A 237 -1.61 -32.46 24.94
CA PHE A 237 -0.30 -32.14 25.50
C PHE A 237 -0.04 -30.62 25.55
N VAL A 238 -0.52 -29.85 24.57
CA VAL A 238 -0.28 -28.41 24.51
C VAL A 238 -1.23 -27.57 25.35
N LEU A 239 -2.37 -28.11 25.80
CA LEU A 239 -3.38 -27.36 26.56
C LEU A 239 -2.82 -26.61 27.77
N PRO A 240 -1.95 -27.18 28.63
CA PRO A 240 -1.42 -26.46 29.79
C PRO A 240 -0.63 -25.21 29.41
N PHE A 241 0.11 -25.27 28.30
CA PHE A 241 0.85 -24.10 27.79
C PHE A 241 -0.11 -23.04 27.23
N LEU A 242 -1.12 -23.45 26.47
CA LEU A 242 -2.14 -22.54 25.92
C LEU A 242 -2.94 -21.85 27.04
N ASP A 243 -3.30 -22.59 28.09
CA ASP A 243 -3.96 -22.03 29.29
C ASP A 243 -3.03 -21.06 30.02
N TYR A 244 -1.72 -21.33 30.03
CA TYR A 244 -0.72 -20.46 30.65
C TYR A 244 -0.54 -19.13 29.90
N VAL A 245 -0.37 -19.15 28.57
CA VAL A 245 -0.17 -17.92 27.78
C VAL A 245 -1.48 -17.18 27.53
N GLY A 246 -2.59 -17.90 27.41
CA GLY A 246 -3.89 -17.35 27.03
C GLY A 246 -3.95 -16.93 25.55
N ASN A 247 -5.11 -16.37 25.16
CA ASN A 247 -5.38 -15.98 23.77
C ASN A 247 -5.22 -14.48 23.52
N VAL A 248 -5.05 -13.68 24.58
CA VAL A 248 -4.97 -12.22 24.49
C VAL A 248 -3.49 -11.81 24.48
N PRO A 249 -3.04 -11.06 23.45
CA PRO A 249 -1.67 -10.59 23.42
C PRO A 249 -1.36 -9.62 24.56
N PRO A 250 -0.10 -9.53 25.00
CA PRO A 250 0.29 -8.67 26.11
C PRO A 250 0.31 -7.21 25.64
N LEU A 251 -0.87 -6.58 25.55
CA LEU A 251 -1.08 -5.28 24.89
C LEU A 251 -0.22 -4.17 25.47
N GLN A 252 0.19 -4.27 26.73
CA GLN A 252 1.02 -3.27 27.40
C GLN A 252 2.51 -3.41 27.12
N ALA A 253 2.94 -4.56 26.56
CA ALA A 253 4.33 -4.82 26.26
C ALA A 253 4.80 -3.98 25.08
N ARG A 254 6.04 -3.50 25.20
CA ARG A 254 6.73 -2.76 24.14
C ARG A 254 8.12 -3.33 23.97
N PRO A 255 8.58 -3.46 22.73
CA PRO A 255 9.96 -3.84 22.47
C PRO A 255 10.90 -2.73 22.94
N VAL A 256 12.13 -3.08 23.31
CA VAL A 256 13.12 -2.18 23.94
C VAL A 256 14.49 -2.24 23.26
N SER A 257 14.75 -3.29 22.48
CA SER A 257 15.96 -3.42 21.66
C SER A 257 15.53 -3.58 20.22
N PHE A 258 16.07 -2.74 19.34
CA PHE A 258 15.66 -2.69 17.93
C PHE A 258 16.86 -2.93 17.01
N GLY A 259 17.73 -3.86 17.42
CA GLY A 259 18.92 -4.23 16.68
C GLY A 259 18.55 -4.69 15.27
N ARG A 260 19.29 -4.19 14.28
CA ARG A 260 19.07 -4.54 12.87
C ARG A 260 19.02 -6.06 12.61
N PRO A 261 19.94 -6.90 13.14
CA PRO A 261 19.86 -8.35 12.91
C PRO A 261 18.53 -8.96 13.33
N THR A 262 17.95 -8.48 14.43
CA THR A 262 16.65 -8.92 14.93
C THR A 262 15.50 -8.43 14.06
N LEU A 263 15.54 -7.18 13.58
CA LEU A 263 14.54 -6.69 12.64
C LEU A 263 14.60 -7.42 11.29
N ASP A 264 15.80 -7.70 10.79
CA ASP A 264 16.02 -8.46 9.55
C ASP A 264 15.54 -9.90 9.69
N TYR A 265 15.73 -10.55 10.84
CA TYR A 265 15.15 -11.87 11.15
C TYR A 265 13.62 -11.87 10.99
N PHE A 266 12.92 -10.90 11.59
CA PHE A 266 11.47 -10.81 11.46
C PHE A 266 11.02 -10.39 10.06
N ALA A 267 11.81 -9.59 9.34
CA ALA A 267 11.57 -9.28 7.94
C ALA A 267 11.59 -10.55 7.09
N ARG A 268 12.65 -11.36 7.17
CA ARG A 268 12.76 -12.66 6.46
C ARG A 268 11.71 -13.67 6.88
N ARG A 269 11.26 -13.63 8.15
CA ARG A 269 10.25 -14.55 8.67
C ARG A 269 8.90 -14.38 7.98
N TYR A 270 8.48 -13.14 7.73
CA TYR A 270 7.12 -12.82 7.26
C TYR A 270 7.06 -12.25 5.83
N PHE A 271 8.16 -11.72 5.32
CA PHE A 271 8.25 -11.09 4.01
C PHE A 271 9.43 -11.65 3.20
N LEU A 272 9.33 -11.57 1.87
CA LEU A 272 10.42 -11.96 0.94
C LEU A 272 11.49 -10.84 0.89
N VAL A 273 12.04 -10.50 2.04
CA VAL A 273 12.99 -9.39 2.23
C VAL A 273 14.22 -9.92 2.96
N PRO A 274 15.36 -10.06 2.27
CA PRO A 274 16.59 -10.57 2.87
C PRO A 274 17.10 -9.67 3.99
N GLU A 275 17.23 -8.37 3.73
CA GLU A 275 17.64 -7.35 4.69
C GLU A 275 16.88 -6.04 4.46
N LEU A 276 16.53 -5.37 5.54
CA LEU A 276 15.92 -4.05 5.52
C LEU A 276 16.95 -3.00 5.08
N LYS A 277 16.54 -1.98 4.35
CA LYS A 277 17.41 -0.85 4.01
C LYS A 277 17.67 0.04 5.23
N PRO A 278 18.78 0.80 5.29
CA PRO A 278 19.10 1.65 6.44
C PRO A 278 17.95 2.60 6.86
N GLU A 279 17.31 3.25 5.91
CA GLU A 279 16.20 4.18 6.17
C GLU A 279 14.92 3.45 6.62
N GLN A 280 14.71 2.20 6.18
CA GLN A 280 13.62 1.37 6.69
C GLN A 280 13.87 1.01 8.16
N VAL A 281 15.10 0.60 8.50
CA VAL A 281 15.50 0.30 9.87
C VAL A 281 15.31 1.53 10.77
N GLU A 282 15.80 2.70 10.36
CA GLU A 282 15.67 3.94 11.14
C GLU A 282 14.21 4.30 11.42
N LEU A 283 13.33 4.23 10.40
CA LEU A 283 11.91 4.53 10.55
C LEU A 283 11.19 3.52 11.46
N ILE A 284 11.51 2.24 11.36
CA ILE A 284 10.97 1.19 12.23
C ILE A 284 11.44 1.42 13.67
N GLN A 285 12.72 1.73 13.88
CA GLN A 285 13.30 2.00 15.21
C GLN A 285 12.65 3.20 15.88
N LYS A 286 12.46 4.31 15.16
CA LYS A 286 11.73 5.48 15.64
C LYS A 286 10.31 5.10 16.06
N ALA A 287 9.57 4.41 15.19
CA ALA A 287 8.22 3.99 15.47
C ALA A 287 8.13 3.06 16.71
N LEU A 288 9.00 2.05 16.82
CA LEU A 288 9.06 1.13 17.97
C LEU A 288 9.46 1.86 19.27
N SER A 289 10.20 2.97 19.16
CA SER A 289 10.53 3.88 20.28
C SER A 289 9.36 4.82 20.66
N ASN A 290 8.21 4.72 19.99
CA ASN A 290 7.06 5.64 20.08
C ASN A 290 7.35 7.08 19.60
N GLU A 291 8.32 7.24 18.72
CA GLU A 291 8.57 8.50 18.04
C GLU A 291 7.80 8.52 16.72
N SER A 292 7.00 9.57 16.52
CA SER A 292 6.36 9.80 15.22
C SER A 292 7.41 10.19 14.16
N CYS A 293 7.26 9.66 12.95
CA CYS A 293 8.22 9.81 11.87
C CYS A 293 7.56 10.06 10.50
N LEU A 294 8.31 10.71 9.61
CA LEU A 294 7.95 10.96 8.21
C LEU A 294 9.03 10.37 7.30
N GLY A 295 8.70 9.32 6.56
CA GLY A 295 9.56 8.73 5.53
C GLY A 295 9.31 9.34 4.15
N LEU A 296 10.30 10.05 3.62
CA LEU A 296 10.32 10.54 2.23
C LEU A 296 11.19 9.62 1.40
N LEU A 297 10.59 8.55 0.88
CA LEU A 297 11.30 7.43 0.26
C LEU A 297 10.73 7.12 -1.12
N PRO A 298 11.55 6.93 -2.16
CA PRO A 298 11.10 6.81 -3.54
C PRO A 298 10.09 5.67 -3.76
N THR A 299 9.37 5.72 -4.88
CA THR A 299 8.50 4.61 -5.30
C THR A 299 9.33 3.33 -5.45
N GLY A 300 8.74 2.18 -5.07
CA GLY A 300 9.46 0.90 -5.07
C GLY A 300 10.50 0.73 -3.95
N PHE A 301 10.72 1.71 -3.06
CA PHE A 301 11.68 1.57 -1.97
C PHE A 301 11.28 0.50 -0.93
N GLY A 302 10.01 0.11 -0.89
CA GLY A 302 9.45 -0.76 0.14
C GLY A 302 8.91 0.03 1.34
N LYS A 303 8.22 1.15 1.10
CA LYS A 303 7.61 1.98 2.15
C LYS A 303 6.64 1.19 3.03
N SER A 304 5.77 0.39 2.41
CA SER A 304 4.73 -0.34 3.15
C SER A 304 5.31 -1.33 4.16
N LEU A 305 6.47 -1.93 3.85
CA LEU A 305 7.17 -2.85 4.75
C LEU A 305 7.45 -2.25 6.13
N ILE A 306 7.71 -0.94 6.20
CA ILE A 306 8.06 -0.22 7.43
C ILE A 306 6.94 -0.37 8.46
N TYR A 307 5.73 0.04 8.10
CA TYR A 307 4.59 -0.06 9.02
C TYR A 307 4.04 -1.48 9.12
N GLN A 308 4.18 -2.30 8.07
CA GLN A 308 3.75 -3.70 8.08
C GLN A 308 4.55 -4.50 9.09
N LEU A 309 5.88 -4.39 9.07
CA LEU A 309 6.73 -5.06 10.04
C LEU A 309 6.50 -4.51 11.45
N TYR A 310 6.43 -3.18 11.62
CA TYR A 310 6.08 -2.54 12.90
C TYR A 310 4.80 -3.15 13.50
N ALA A 311 3.73 -3.24 12.70
CA ALA A 311 2.44 -3.73 13.15
C ALA A 311 2.45 -5.20 13.58
N LEU A 312 3.31 -6.03 12.99
CA LEU A 312 3.47 -7.43 13.40
C LEU A 312 4.26 -7.54 14.70
N LEU A 313 5.28 -6.69 14.90
CA LEU A 313 6.16 -6.72 16.07
C LEU A 313 5.50 -6.19 17.35
N ILE A 314 4.51 -5.29 17.22
CA ILE A 314 3.77 -4.73 18.36
C ILE A 314 2.50 -5.56 18.64
N PRO A 315 2.22 -5.91 19.90
CA PRO A 315 1.05 -6.71 20.26
C PRO A 315 -0.28 -5.92 20.21
N ARG A 316 -0.43 -4.96 19.31
CA ARG A 316 -1.59 -4.06 19.17
C ARG A 316 -2.00 -3.92 17.71
N THR A 317 -3.23 -3.48 17.45
CA THR A 317 -3.68 -3.15 16.11
C THR A 317 -3.09 -1.80 15.67
N THR A 318 -2.52 -1.76 14.47
CA THR A 318 -2.09 -0.55 13.78
C THR A 318 -3.17 -0.12 12.78
N LEU A 319 -3.59 1.15 12.84
CA LEU A 319 -4.57 1.71 11.90
C LEU A 319 -3.84 2.33 10.72
N VAL A 320 -4.16 1.90 9.50
CA VAL A 320 -3.56 2.40 8.27
C VAL A 320 -4.57 3.22 7.49
N ILE A 321 -4.31 4.53 7.39
CA ILE A 321 -5.11 5.48 6.63
C ILE A 321 -4.50 5.60 5.23
N SER A 322 -5.20 5.10 4.22
CA SER A 322 -4.74 5.11 2.83
C SER A 322 -5.80 5.75 1.91
N PRO A 323 -5.41 6.60 0.95
CA PRO A 323 -6.35 7.49 0.26
C PRO A 323 -7.32 6.75 -0.67
N LEU A 324 -6.93 5.60 -1.23
CA LEU A 324 -7.77 4.90 -2.21
C LEU A 324 -8.22 3.53 -1.73
N ARG A 325 -9.46 3.20 -2.07
CA ARG A 325 -10.02 1.87 -1.83
C ARG A 325 -9.31 0.79 -2.65
N ALA A 326 -8.87 1.14 -3.87
CA ALA A 326 -8.06 0.27 -4.70
C ALA A 326 -6.71 -0.05 -4.02
N LEU A 327 -6.01 0.99 -3.52
CA LEU A 327 -4.78 0.83 -2.73
C LEU A 327 -4.96 -0.09 -1.54
N ILE A 328 -5.98 0.17 -0.72
CA ILE A 328 -6.27 -0.66 0.46
C ILE A 328 -6.49 -2.12 0.06
N ARG A 329 -7.30 -2.36 -0.98
CA ARG A 329 -7.58 -3.72 -1.45
C ARG A 329 -6.30 -4.41 -1.92
N ASP A 330 -5.48 -3.71 -2.70
CA ASP A 330 -4.24 -4.26 -3.25
C ASP A 330 -3.24 -4.58 -2.12
N GLN A 331 -3.15 -3.73 -1.09
CA GLN A 331 -2.33 -3.98 0.11
C GLN A 331 -2.82 -5.21 0.89
N VAL A 332 -4.12 -5.32 1.16
CA VAL A 332 -4.71 -6.48 1.84
C VAL A 332 -4.47 -7.75 1.03
N HIS A 333 -4.66 -7.68 -0.29
CA HIS A 333 -4.43 -8.81 -1.19
C HIS A 333 -2.97 -9.27 -1.17
N ASN A 334 -2.02 -8.34 -1.35
CA ASN A 334 -0.59 -8.62 -1.38
C ASN A 334 -0.06 -9.17 -0.06
N LEU A 335 -0.66 -8.82 1.08
CA LEU A 335 -0.33 -9.40 2.38
C LEU A 335 -0.97 -10.78 2.57
N SER A 336 -2.19 -10.99 2.06
CA SER A 336 -2.84 -12.29 2.13
C SER A 336 -2.18 -13.36 1.26
N ARG A 337 -1.58 -12.98 0.12
CA ARG A 337 -0.91 -13.87 -0.82
C ARG A 337 0.21 -14.72 -0.18
N PRO A 338 1.17 -14.17 0.60
CA PRO A 338 2.15 -14.98 1.32
C PRO A 338 1.61 -15.66 2.59
N GLY A 339 0.34 -15.47 2.96
CA GLY A 339 -0.30 -16.10 4.10
C GLY A 339 -0.53 -15.20 5.33
N LEU A 340 -0.34 -13.87 5.25
CA LEU A 340 -0.64 -12.99 6.39
C LEU A 340 -2.17 -12.80 6.52
N THR A 341 -2.76 -13.45 7.52
CA THR A 341 -4.21 -13.47 7.76
C THR A 341 -4.68 -12.48 8.84
N CYS A 342 -3.73 -11.81 9.50
CA CYS A 342 -3.98 -10.80 10.51
C CYS A 342 -4.17 -9.37 9.94
N VAL A 343 -4.62 -9.26 8.68
CA VAL A 343 -4.77 -8.01 7.94
C VAL A 343 -6.19 -7.90 7.41
N GLU A 344 -6.83 -6.74 7.58
CA GLU A 344 -8.17 -6.49 7.07
C GLU A 344 -8.39 -5.02 6.72
N SER A 345 -9.43 -4.75 5.93
CA SER A 345 -9.95 -3.41 5.68
C SER A 345 -11.40 -3.28 6.14
N ILE A 346 -11.74 -2.10 6.66
CA ILE A 346 -13.14 -1.74 6.86
C ILE A 346 -13.58 -0.98 5.61
N SER A 347 -14.64 -1.42 4.92
CA SER A 347 -15.06 -0.85 3.63
C SER A 347 -16.50 -0.36 3.68
N SER A 348 -16.86 0.67 2.92
CA SER A 348 -18.27 1.09 2.77
C SER A 348 -19.13 0.05 2.04
N LEU A 349 -18.49 -0.95 1.39
CA LEU A 349 -19.15 -2.13 0.82
C LEU A 349 -19.56 -3.19 1.85
N ASP A 350 -19.18 -3.04 3.12
CA ASP A 350 -19.70 -3.87 4.21
C ASP A 350 -21.16 -3.46 4.48
N ARG A 351 -22.07 -3.89 3.59
CA ARG A 351 -23.45 -3.39 3.45
C ARG A 351 -24.35 -3.64 4.67
N THR A 352 -23.95 -4.55 5.57
CA THR A 352 -24.70 -4.84 6.79
C THR A 352 -23.92 -4.37 8.02
N GLN A 353 -24.61 -3.71 8.95
CA GLN A 353 -24.04 -3.33 10.25
C GLN A 353 -23.45 -4.55 10.98
N ALA A 354 -24.07 -5.72 10.80
CA ALA A 354 -23.57 -6.99 11.34
C ALA A 354 -22.15 -7.34 10.88
N LYS A 355 -21.81 -7.18 9.59
CA LYS A 355 -20.46 -7.47 9.07
C LYS A 355 -19.42 -6.45 9.54
N LYS A 356 -19.81 -5.18 9.69
CA LYS A 356 -18.93 -4.14 10.26
C LYS A 356 -18.64 -4.42 11.73
N ASN A 357 -19.69 -4.69 12.51
CA ASN A 357 -19.57 -5.03 13.93
C ASN A 357 -18.76 -6.30 14.12
N GLU A 358 -18.93 -7.31 13.24
CA GLU A 358 -18.12 -8.52 13.25
C GLU A 358 -16.64 -8.22 13.02
N LYS A 359 -16.29 -7.42 12.00
CA LYS A 359 -14.89 -7.02 11.76
C LYS A 359 -14.29 -6.25 12.93
N LEU A 360 -15.02 -5.30 13.51
CA LEU A 360 -14.59 -4.54 14.69
C LEU A 360 -14.43 -5.45 15.91
N ARG A 361 -15.35 -6.40 16.12
CA ARG A 361 -15.30 -7.41 17.16
C ARG A 361 -14.07 -8.32 17.01
N LEU A 362 -13.85 -8.86 15.80
CA LEU A 362 -12.66 -9.66 15.48
C LEU A 362 -11.37 -8.86 15.67
N CYS A 363 -11.37 -7.59 15.26
CA CYS A 363 -10.22 -6.72 15.36
C CYS A 363 -9.83 -6.46 16.82
N PHE A 364 -10.79 -6.06 17.64
CA PHE A 364 -10.47 -5.43 18.90
C PHE A 364 -10.97 -6.17 20.15
N GLN A 365 -11.89 -7.13 20.00
CA GLN A 365 -12.27 -8.02 21.11
C GLN A 365 -11.53 -9.36 21.01
N GLU A 366 -11.29 -9.85 19.80
CA GLU A 366 -10.55 -11.10 19.57
C GLU A 366 -9.08 -10.88 19.15
N PHE A 367 -8.64 -9.63 18.99
CA PHE A 367 -7.24 -9.28 18.67
C PHE A 367 -6.70 -9.95 17.41
N ARG A 368 -7.58 -10.26 16.46
CA ARG A 368 -7.25 -11.03 15.26
C ARG A 368 -6.40 -10.24 14.26
N TYR A 369 -6.59 -8.92 14.19
CA TYR A 369 -5.97 -8.08 13.16
C TYR A 369 -4.86 -7.20 13.74
N ARG A 370 -3.65 -7.34 13.18
CA ARG A 370 -2.48 -6.49 13.41
C ARG A 370 -2.52 -5.23 12.56
N LEU A 371 -3.04 -5.33 11.34
CA LEU A 371 -3.23 -4.20 10.42
C LEU A 371 -4.69 -4.02 10.06
N LEU A 372 -5.17 -2.79 10.22
CA LEU A 372 -6.53 -2.41 9.83
C LEU A 372 -6.50 -1.21 8.91
N TYR A 373 -6.83 -1.42 7.64
CA TYR A 373 -6.88 -0.37 6.63
C TYR A 373 -8.22 0.36 6.64
N ILE A 374 -8.18 1.69 6.61
CA ILE A 374 -9.33 2.59 6.54
C ILE A 374 -9.10 3.71 5.52
N THR A 375 -10.19 4.23 4.96
CA THR A 375 -10.12 5.44 4.14
C THR A 375 -10.21 6.70 5.03
N PRO A 376 -9.66 7.84 4.62
CA PRO A 376 -9.69 9.08 5.40
C PRO A 376 -11.10 9.52 5.77
N GLU A 377 -12.07 9.34 4.88
CA GLU A 377 -13.45 9.82 5.07
C GLU A 377 -14.14 9.16 6.28
N ARG A 378 -13.66 8.00 6.73
CA ARG A 378 -14.12 7.36 7.97
C ARG A 378 -13.81 8.20 9.21
N LEU A 379 -12.72 8.97 9.17
CA LEU A 379 -12.30 9.90 10.22
C LEU A 379 -13.22 11.12 10.35
N GLN A 380 -14.36 11.14 9.66
CA GLN A 380 -15.39 12.17 9.83
C GLN A 380 -16.69 11.60 10.41
N ILE A 381 -16.80 10.27 10.53
CA ILE A 381 -18.02 9.59 11.00
C ILE A 381 -17.97 9.51 12.53
N LYS A 382 -18.90 10.19 13.22
CA LYS A 382 -18.91 10.26 14.68
C LYS A 382 -19.06 8.89 15.34
N GLU A 383 -19.96 8.05 14.82
CA GLU A 383 -20.17 6.70 15.36
C GLU A 383 -18.90 5.85 15.30
N PHE A 384 -18.08 6.03 14.28
CA PHE A 384 -16.80 5.33 14.15
C PHE A 384 -15.79 5.79 15.22
N TYR A 385 -15.74 7.08 15.56
CA TYR A 385 -14.92 7.57 16.68
C TYR A 385 -15.39 7.01 18.01
N ASP A 386 -16.70 7.04 18.27
CA ASP A 386 -17.28 6.58 19.52
C ASP A 386 -17.02 5.07 19.70
N GLU A 387 -17.17 4.28 18.62
CA GLU A 387 -16.83 2.86 18.58
C GLU A 387 -15.33 2.61 18.83
N LEU A 388 -14.43 3.34 18.16
CA LEU A 388 -12.98 3.24 18.39
C LEU A 388 -12.63 3.58 19.84
N LYS A 389 -13.17 4.67 20.38
CA LYS A 389 -12.86 5.14 21.74
C LYS A 389 -13.32 4.14 22.81
N ALA A 390 -14.54 3.60 22.66
CA ALA A 390 -15.07 2.57 23.57
C ALA A 390 -14.20 1.30 23.55
N THR A 391 -13.71 0.95 22.37
CA THR A 391 -12.91 -0.25 22.15
C THR A 391 -11.49 -0.11 22.70
N MET A 392 -10.93 1.10 22.65
CA MET A 392 -9.56 1.38 23.08
C MET A 392 -9.34 1.37 24.59
N GLN A 393 -10.41 1.45 25.39
CA GLN A 393 -10.30 1.29 26.85
C GLN A 393 -9.66 -0.04 27.25
N ASN A 394 -9.83 -1.08 26.43
CA ASN A 394 -9.28 -2.41 26.66
C ASN A 394 -8.10 -2.75 25.73
N SER A 395 -8.00 -2.09 24.57
CA SER A 395 -6.98 -2.36 23.56
C SER A 395 -6.42 -1.10 22.93
N PRO A 396 -5.27 -0.57 23.40
CA PRO A 396 -4.68 0.61 22.78
C PRO A 396 -4.25 0.33 21.34
N VAL A 397 -4.44 1.32 20.46
CA VAL A 397 -3.90 1.29 19.10
C VAL A 397 -2.37 1.36 19.16
N GLY A 398 -1.70 0.61 18.28
CA GLY A 398 -0.25 0.54 18.19
C GLY A 398 0.36 1.77 17.53
N ALA A 399 -0.19 2.20 16.39
CA ALA A 399 0.21 3.41 15.68
C ALA A 399 -0.89 3.88 14.72
N LEU A 400 -0.79 5.14 14.30
CA LEU A 400 -1.51 5.68 13.16
C LEU A 400 -0.56 5.77 11.96
N VAL A 401 -0.85 5.02 10.91
CA VAL A 401 -0.05 5.03 9.68
C VAL A 401 -0.76 5.89 8.65
N ILE A 402 -0.05 6.87 8.09
CA ILE A 402 -0.53 7.74 7.03
C ILE A 402 0.20 7.33 5.75
N ASP A 403 -0.47 6.49 4.96
CA ASP A 403 -0.01 6.09 3.64
C ASP A 403 -0.30 7.21 2.63
N GLU A 404 0.63 7.43 1.71
CA GLU A 404 0.63 8.56 0.79
C GLU A 404 0.44 9.91 1.49
N ALA A 405 1.29 10.18 2.49
CA ALA A 405 1.22 11.35 3.37
C ALA A 405 1.22 12.70 2.64
N HIS A 406 1.64 12.76 1.37
CA HIS A 406 1.49 13.97 0.56
C HIS A 406 0.01 14.41 0.42
N CYS A 407 -0.95 13.49 0.45
CA CYS A 407 -2.38 13.79 0.40
C CYS A 407 -2.86 14.64 1.60
N VAL A 408 -2.11 14.67 2.71
CA VAL A 408 -2.36 15.57 3.85
C VAL A 408 -2.25 17.04 3.43
N SER A 409 -1.45 17.31 2.41
CA SER A 409 -0.88 18.63 2.12
C SER A 409 -1.01 19.07 0.65
N GLU A 410 -1.69 18.33 -0.24
CA GLU A 410 -1.77 18.78 -1.63
C GLU A 410 -2.62 20.05 -1.81
N TRP A 411 -2.02 21.11 -2.35
CA TRP A 411 -2.66 22.41 -2.64
C TRP A 411 -3.55 22.39 -3.91
N GLY A 412 -3.96 21.19 -4.35
CA GLY A 412 -4.62 20.96 -5.63
C GLY A 412 -6.01 20.32 -5.54
N HIS A 413 -6.43 19.71 -6.64
CA HIS A 413 -7.72 19.03 -6.80
C HIS A 413 -7.81 17.69 -6.04
N ASP A 414 -6.71 17.18 -5.49
CA ASP A 414 -6.66 15.90 -4.76
C ASP A 414 -6.64 16.09 -3.22
N PHE A 415 -6.69 17.34 -2.71
CA PHE A 415 -6.81 17.60 -1.26
C PHE A 415 -8.03 16.91 -0.67
N ARG A 416 -7.83 16.20 0.45
CA ARG A 416 -8.87 15.51 1.20
C ARG A 416 -8.95 16.07 2.62
N PRO A 417 -9.95 16.94 2.91
CA PRO A 417 -10.11 17.57 4.22
C PRO A 417 -10.21 16.58 5.39
N ALA A 418 -10.58 15.31 5.12
CA ALA A 418 -10.65 14.27 6.13
C ALA A 418 -9.29 13.97 6.82
N TYR A 419 -8.15 14.21 6.15
CA TYR A 419 -6.82 14.07 6.77
C TYR A 419 -6.58 15.07 7.91
N LEU A 420 -7.28 16.21 7.92
CA LEU A 420 -7.15 17.21 9.00
C LEU A 420 -7.65 16.69 10.35
N GLN A 421 -8.39 15.57 10.38
CA GLN A 421 -8.89 14.98 11.62
C GLN A 421 -7.87 14.05 12.31
N ILE A 422 -6.70 13.80 11.69
CA ILE A 422 -5.72 12.83 12.19
C ILE A 422 -5.13 13.24 13.54
N GLU A 423 -4.68 14.49 13.68
CA GLU A 423 -4.11 14.99 14.94
C GLU A 423 -5.14 14.86 16.07
N ARG A 424 -6.39 15.24 15.80
CA ARG A 424 -7.47 15.13 16.78
C ARG A 424 -7.77 13.68 17.14
N LEU A 425 -7.78 12.78 16.15
CA LEU A 425 -7.91 11.35 16.41
C LEU A 425 -6.81 10.91 17.36
N GLN A 426 -5.54 11.19 17.02
CA GLN A 426 -4.38 10.83 17.82
C GLN A 426 -4.55 11.28 19.28
N GLN A 427 -4.86 12.55 19.53
CA GLN A 427 -5.09 13.08 20.88
C GLN A 427 -6.20 12.32 21.62
N ALA A 428 -7.33 12.07 20.97
CA ALA A 428 -8.42 11.30 21.56
C ALA A 428 -8.03 9.84 21.88
N LEU A 429 -7.17 9.23 21.06
CA LEU A 429 -6.64 7.89 21.29
C LEU A 429 -5.66 7.86 22.47
N GLU A 430 -4.80 8.87 22.58
CA GLU A 430 -3.84 9.01 23.67
C GLU A 430 -4.55 9.27 25.00
N GLU A 431 -5.55 10.14 25.03
CA GLU A 431 -6.39 10.40 26.20
C GLU A 431 -7.14 9.15 26.67
N ALA A 432 -7.70 8.37 25.74
CA ALA A 432 -8.48 7.18 26.07
C ALA A 432 -7.61 6.01 26.59
N SER A 433 -6.39 5.88 26.08
CA SER A 433 -5.48 4.79 26.44
C SER A 433 -4.46 5.15 27.52
N GLY A 434 -4.25 6.44 27.79
CA GLY A 434 -3.21 6.95 28.67
C GLY A 434 -1.79 6.74 28.13
N GLN A 435 -1.64 6.52 26.81
CA GLN A 435 -0.36 6.16 26.19
C GLN A 435 -0.15 6.88 24.86
N PRO A 436 1.11 7.20 24.51
CA PRO A 436 1.40 7.84 23.23
C PRO A 436 1.10 6.88 22.07
N VAL A 437 0.57 7.43 20.99
CA VAL A 437 0.27 6.73 19.74
C VAL A 437 1.12 7.36 18.64
N PRO A 438 2.22 6.71 18.19
CA PRO A 438 3.09 7.28 17.18
C PRO A 438 2.39 7.37 15.81
N ILE A 439 2.72 8.41 15.05
CA ILE A 439 2.36 8.59 13.65
C ILE A 439 3.50 8.09 12.76
N ILE A 440 3.20 7.18 11.84
CA ILE A 440 4.13 6.72 10.81
C ILE A 440 3.61 7.25 9.46
N ALA A 441 4.16 8.37 9.00
CA ALA A 441 3.78 9.00 7.74
C ALA A 441 4.76 8.61 6.63
N LEU A 442 4.27 8.19 5.47
CA LEU A 442 5.11 7.73 4.37
C LEU A 442 4.65 8.33 3.04
N THR A 443 5.58 8.83 2.24
CA THR A 443 5.29 9.31 0.88
C THR A 443 6.51 9.20 -0.02
N ALA A 444 6.27 9.08 -1.34
CA ALA A 444 7.35 9.12 -2.32
C ALA A 444 7.88 10.52 -2.60
N THR A 445 6.97 11.49 -2.61
CA THR A 445 7.26 12.86 -3.04
C THR A 445 6.65 13.83 -2.06
N ALA A 446 7.45 14.78 -1.60
CA ALA A 446 6.99 15.96 -0.89
C ALA A 446 7.96 17.09 -1.19
N SER A 447 7.51 18.08 -1.97
CA SER A 447 8.27 19.32 -2.15
C SER A 447 8.42 20.03 -0.80
N GLU A 448 9.34 20.99 -0.69
CA GLU A 448 9.57 21.68 0.59
C GLU A 448 8.28 22.29 1.20
N PRO A 449 7.40 22.97 0.42
CA PRO A 449 6.13 23.47 0.94
C PRO A 449 5.22 22.34 1.42
N VAL A 450 5.09 21.26 0.63
CA VAL A 450 4.26 20.09 0.98
C VAL A 450 4.78 19.43 2.26
N ARG A 451 6.10 19.25 2.38
CA ARG A 451 6.72 18.67 3.58
C ARG A 451 6.44 19.52 4.82
N LYS A 452 6.63 20.84 4.75
CA LYS A 452 6.35 21.75 5.88
C LYS A 452 4.90 21.62 6.36
N ASP A 453 3.98 21.50 5.40
CA ASP A 453 2.56 21.42 5.67
C ASP A 453 2.12 20.04 6.21
N ILE A 454 2.71 18.92 5.72
CA ILE A 454 2.59 17.59 6.37
C ILE A 454 3.05 17.66 7.83
N LEU A 455 4.24 18.20 8.08
CA LEU A 455 4.81 18.28 9.42
C LEU A 455 3.89 19.06 10.36
N ARG A 456 3.34 20.18 9.90
CA ARG A 456 2.39 20.99 10.66
C ARG A 456 1.10 20.22 10.98
N VAL A 457 0.45 19.63 9.97
CA VAL A 457 -0.86 18.97 10.14
C VAL A 457 -0.75 17.70 11.00
N LEU A 458 0.39 17.01 10.97
CA LEU A 458 0.63 15.80 11.75
C LEU A 458 1.37 16.06 13.08
N GLY A 459 1.63 17.33 13.44
CA GLY A 459 2.34 17.67 14.67
C GLY A 459 3.79 17.16 14.74
N LEU A 460 4.46 17.01 13.60
CA LEU A 460 5.81 16.47 13.49
C LEU A 460 6.88 17.57 13.42
N THR A 461 8.12 17.22 13.74
CA THR A 461 9.27 18.13 13.65
C THR A 461 10.23 17.73 12.53
N SER A 462 11.19 18.59 12.19
CA SER A 462 12.21 18.27 11.19
C SER A 462 13.06 17.04 11.57
N ASN A 463 13.26 16.78 12.86
CA ASN A 463 14.00 15.60 13.36
C ASN A 463 13.24 14.28 13.17
N SER A 464 11.94 14.36 12.85
CA SER A 464 11.10 13.21 12.54
C SER A 464 11.26 12.74 11.08
N VAL A 465 11.92 13.53 10.22
CA VAL A 465 12.02 13.24 8.79
C VAL A 465 13.21 12.32 8.50
N VAL A 466 12.94 11.18 7.86
CA VAL A 466 13.94 10.29 7.29
C VAL A 466 13.79 10.33 5.78
N GLN A 467 14.85 10.69 5.07
CA GLN A 467 14.85 10.83 3.62
C GLN A 467 16.20 10.43 3.05
N LEU A 468 16.22 9.95 1.80
CA LEU A 468 17.46 9.68 1.09
C LEU A 468 18.19 10.99 0.76
N ALA A 469 19.53 10.92 0.66
CA ALA A 469 20.34 12.02 0.18
C ALA A 469 20.08 12.34 -1.31
N SER A 470 19.66 11.34 -2.10
CA SER A 470 19.34 11.49 -3.52
C SER A 470 18.12 10.64 -3.89
N SER A 471 17.29 11.20 -4.79
CA SER A 471 16.16 10.52 -5.43
C SER A 471 16.52 9.95 -6.80
N ASP A 472 17.82 9.95 -7.14
CA ASP A 472 18.34 9.47 -8.43
C ASP A 472 18.05 7.99 -8.68
N ARG A 473 17.82 7.67 -9.95
CA ARG A 473 17.50 6.34 -10.46
C ARG A 473 18.43 6.09 -11.64
N PRO A 474 19.70 5.68 -11.41
CA PRO A 474 20.70 5.55 -12.46
C PRO A 474 20.33 4.51 -13.53
N GLU A 475 19.42 3.59 -13.20
CA GLU A 475 18.85 2.63 -14.14
C GLU A 475 17.86 3.24 -15.14
N LEU A 476 17.43 4.50 -14.94
CA LEU A 476 16.48 5.19 -15.81
C LEU A 476 17.21 6.13 -16.78
N SER A 477 16.92 5.95 -18.06
CA SER A 477 17.30 6.92 -19.10
C SER A 477 16.10 7.78 -19.49
N LEU A 478 16.30 9.08 -19.65
CA LEU A 478 15.24 10.04 -19.93
C LEU A 478 15.39 10.62 -21.34
N SER A 479 14.28 10.77 -22.08
CA SER A 479 14.27 11.47 -23.37
C SER A 479 12.98 12.29 -23.59
N VAL A 480 13.08 13.34 -24.40
CA VAL A 480 11.93 14.16 -24.82
C VAL A 480 11.92 14.23 -26.35
N HIS A 481 10.77 13.92 -26.94
CA HIS A 481 10.57 13.86 -28.38
C HIS A 481 9.51 14.86 -28.79
N SER A 482 9.90 15.81 -29.63
CA SER A 482 9.02 16.90 -30.03
C SER A 482 8.13 16.50 -31.20
N ALA A 483 6.82 16.67 -31.04
CA ALA A 483 5.85 16.55 -32.12
C ALA A 483 5.59 17.93 -32.74
N SER A 484 5.64 18.01 -34.08
CA SER A 484 5.34 19.24 -34.80
C SER A 484 3.89 19.65 -34.58
N GLU A 485 2.98 18.68 -34.64
CA GLU A 485 1.56 18.85 -34.36
C GLU A 485 1.03 17.72 -33.44
N PRO A 486 -0.06 17.94 -32.67
CA PRO A 486 -0.63 16.91 -31.80
C PRO A 486 -1.02 15.62 -32.53
N GLN A 487 -1.50 15.71 -33.77
CA GLN A 487 -1.86 14.53 -34.59
C GLN A 487 -0.67 13.66 -34.99
N ASP A 488 0.57 14.15 -34.87
CA ASP A 488 1.77 13.38 -35.19
C ASP A 488 2.19 12.48 -34.03
N LYS A 489 1.71 12.76 -32.81
CA LYS A 489 2.09 12.02 -31.61
C LYS A 489 1.82 10.51 -31.68
N PRO A 490 0.68 10.01 -32.21
CA PRO A 490 0.47 8.57 -32.33
C PRO A 490 1.47 7.88 -33.26
N VAL A 491 1.92 8.57 -34.31
CA VAL A 491 2.96 8.05 -35.22
C VAL A 491 4.29 8.01 -34.48
N LEU A 492 4.67 9.12 -33.86
CA LEU A 492 5.91 9.25 -33.09
C LEU A 492 5.97 8.23 -31.94
N LEU A 493 4.84 7.97 -31.27
CA LEU A 493 4.74 6.95 -30.22
C LEU A 493 5.04 5.55 -30.76
N ALA A 494 4.45 5.20 -31.91
CA ALA A 494 4.68 3.90 -32.53
C ALA A 494 6.15 3.76 -32.97
N ASP A 495 6.72 4.80 -33.60
CA ASP A 495 8.11 4.83 -34.02
C ASP A 495 9.07 4.68 -32.84
N LEU A 496 8.79 5.35 -31.71
CA LEU A 496 9.56 5.21 -30.47
C LEU A 496 9.59 3.76 -29.98
N ILE A 497 8.44 3.10 -29.94
CA ILE A 497 8.33 1.71 -29.47
C ILE A 497 9.01 0.74 -30.45
N GLN A 498 8.95 0.99 -31.76
CA GLN A 498 9.54 0.12 -32.78
C GLN A 498 11.05 0.29 -32.94
N THR A 499 11.60 1.47 -32.66
CA THR A 499 12.98 1.81 -33.04
C THR A 499 13.81 2.28 -31.86
N ILE A 500 13.44 3.38 -31.22
CA ILE A 500 14.26 4.06 -30.22
C ILE A 500 14.33 3.27 -28.92
N VAL A 501 13.18 2.79 -28.42
CA VAL A 501 13.13 2.02 -27.16
C VAL A 501 13.95 0.73 -27.26
N PRO A 502 13.79 -0.12 -28.30
CA PRO A 502 14.67 -1.28 -28.53
C PRO A 502 16.15 -0.93 -28.56
N GLN A 503 16.53 0.13 -29.30
CA GLN A 503 17.92 0.57 -29.44
C GLN A 503 18.52 1.03 -28.12
N VAL A 504 17.79 1.85 -27.36
CA VAL A 504 18.27 2.37 -26.07
C VAL A 504 18.42 1.25 -25.06
N LEU A 505 17.47 0.33 -25.00
CA LEU A 505 17.50 -0.79 -24.05
C LEU A 505 18.41 -1.94 -24.47
N SER A 506 18.89 -1.95 -25.72
CA SER A 506 19.60 -3.08 -26.32
C SER A 506 18.79 -4.39 -26.26
N ILE A 507 17.48 -4.30 -26.47
CA ILE A 507 16.52 -5.43 -26.49
C ILE A 507 15.85 -5.46 -27.87
N SER A 508 15.56 -6.64 -28.42
CA SER A 508 14.84 -6.73 -29.70
C SER A 508 13.38 -6.26 -29.59
N LEU A 509 12.78 -5.86 -30.72
CA LEU A 509 11.36 -5.49 -30.74
C LEU A 509 10.47 -6.71 -30.40
N GLU A 510 10.84 -7.89 -30.89
CA GLU A 510 10.13 -9.14 -30.62
C GLU A 510 10.13 -9.49 -29.13
N GLU A 511 11.18 -9.19 -28.37
CA GLU A 511 11.21 -9.40 -26.92
C GLU A 511 10.37 -8.37 -26.14
N LEU A 512 10.24 -7.13 -26.64
CA LEU A 512 9.45 -6.07 -26.00
C LEU A 512 7.95 -6.18 -26.32
N VAL A 513 7.62 -6.57 -27.54
CA VAL A 513 6.26 -6.65 -28.07
C VAL A 513 6.11 -7.93 -28.92
N PRO A 514 6.14 -9.11 -28.29
CA PRO A 514 6.06 -10.37 -29.01
C PRO A 514 4.69 -10.56 -29.67
N THR A 515 4.71 -10.96 -30.95
CA THR A 515 3.51 -11.22 -31.74
C THR A 515 3.14 -12.70 -31.84
N ASN A 516 4.08 -13.60 -31.47
CA ASN A 516 3.95 -15.04 -31.60
C ASN A 516 4.18 -15.80 -30.27
N GLU A 517 4.39 -15.10 -29.17
CA GLU A 517 4.55 -15.71 -27.85
C GLU A 517 3.25 -15.68 -27.06
N SER A 518 3.08 -16.64 -26.16
CA SER A 518 1.97 -16.66 -25.22
C SER A 518 2.45 -16.20 -23.85
N PRO A 519 1.56 -15.62 -23.02
CA PRO A 519 1.91 -15.24 -21.66
C PRO A 519 2.53 -16.37 -20.83
N PRO A 520 3.42 -16.07 -19.86
CA PRO A 520 3.76 -14.73 -19.37
C PRO A 520 4.86 -14.02 -20.19
N TYR A 521 4.70 -12.71 -20.40
CA TYR A 521 5.68 -11.88 -21.11
C TYR A 521 6.82 -11.38 -20.21
N SER A 522 8.05 -11.43 -20.71
CA SER A 522 9.27 -11.05 -19.98
C SER A 522 9.40 -9.54 -19.73
N HIS A 523 8.86 -8.72 -20.63
CA HIS A 523 8.98 -7.27 -20.58
C HIS A 523 7.62 -6.59 -20.67
N ALA A 524 7.52 -5.42 -20.04
CA ALA A 524 6.30 -4.62 -20.09
C ALA A 524 6.58 -3.15 -20.41
N GLY A 525 5.64 -2.52 -21.09
CA GLY A 525 5.62 -1.09 -21.41
C GLY A 525 4.37 -0.41 -20.86
N LEU A 526 4.54 0.83 -20.40
CA LEU A 526 3.46 1.65 -19.87
C LEU A 526 3.38 2.99 -20.62
N ILE A 527 2.20 3.37 -21.07
CA ILE A 527 1.96 4.64 -21.75
C ILE A 527 0.96 5.47 -20.95
N PHE A 528 1.35 6.69 -20.55
CA PHE A 528 0.47 7.61 -19.85
C PHE A 528 -0.21 8.60 -20.81
N GLY A 529 -1.54 8.69 -20.74
CA GLY A 529 -2.37 9.69 -21.40
C GLY A 529 -3.14 10.55 -20.39
N ILE A 530 -3.60 11.73 -20.84
CA ILE A 530 -4.31 12.68 -19.95
C ILE A 530 -5.77 12.25 -19.74
N TYR A 531 -6.46 11.83 -20.81
CA TYR A 531 -7.91 11.64 -20.76
C TYR A 531 -8.29 10.16 -20.76
N ALA A 532 -9.24 9.80 -19.89
CA ALA A 532 -9.91 8.49 -19.94
C ALA A 532 -10.79 8.39 -21.20
N ASN A 533 -11.76 9.32 -21.31
CA ASN A 533 -12.66 9.44 -22.45
C ASN A 533 -12.50 10.83 -23.05
N SER A 534 -11.66 10.94 -24.07
CA SER A 534 -11.58 12.17 -24.86
C SER A 534 -12.73 12.21 -25.87
N HIS A 535 -13.48 13.30 -25.88
CA HIS A 535 -14.51 13.61 -26.89
C HIS A 535 -14.16 14.92 -27.60
N GLY A 536 -14.66 15.13 -28.82
CA GLY A 536 -14.35 16.34 -29.60
C GLY A 536 -13.24 16.15 -30.64
N ARG A 537 -12.97 17.23 -31.38
CA ARG A 537 -11.97 17.24 -32.47
C ARG A 537 -10.54 17.50 -31.99
N SER A 538 -10.36 18.16 -30.84
CA SER A 538 -9.06 18.67 -30.37
C SER A 538 -8.40 17.84 -29.27
N THR A 539 -9.14 16.97 -28.57
CA THR A 539 -8.60 16.16 -27.45
C THR A 539 -8.63 14.65 -27.72
N ILE A 540 -9.27 14.20 -28.82
CA ILE A 540 -9.40 12.77 -29.14
C ILE A 540 -8.06 12.03 -29.19
N GLY A 541 -7.02 12.69 -29.73
CA GLY A 541 -5.67 12.13 -29.81
C GLY A 541 -5.01 11.88 -28.44
N GLU A 542 -5.51 12.50 -27.38
CA GLU A 542 -4.95 12.46 -26.02
C GLU A 542 -5.68 11.47 -25.10
N GLY A 543 -6.71 10.78 -25.61
CA GLY A 543 -7.47 9.76 -24.87
C GLY A 543 -6.81 8.39 -24.91
N VAL A 544 -6.74 7.71 -23.76
CA VAL A 544 -6.09 6.40 -23.64
C VAL A 544 -6.69 5.33 -24.56
N HIS A 545 -8.00 5.36 -24.80
CA HIS A 545 -8.66 4.44 -25.73
C HIS A 545 -8.25 4.69 -27.18
N HIS A 546 -8.10 5.96 -27.58
CA HIS A 546 -7.66 6.33 -28.92
C HIS A 546 -6.18 6.02 -29.12
N ILE A 547 -5.34 6.30 -28.12
CA ILE A 547 -3.91 5.95 -28.14
C ILE A 547 -3.74 4.43 -28.32
N ALA A 548 -4.47 3.62 -27.54
CA ALA A 548 -4.44 2.16 -27.69
C ALA A 548 -4.92 1.69 -29.08
N TYR A 549 -5.95 2.32 -29.64
CA TYR A 549 -6.43 2.04 -31.01
C TYR A 549 -5.38 2.35 -32.07
N GLU A 550 -4.73 3.52 -32.02
CA GLU A 550 -3.67 3.89 -32.96
C GLU A 550 -2.46 2.97 -32.84
N LEU A 551 -2.08 2.57 -31.62
CA LEU A 551 -1.01 1.61 -31.40
C LEU A 551 -1.32 0.25 -31.99
N ARG A 552 -2.54 -0.28 -31.79
CA ARG A 552 -2.97 -1.54 -32.42
C ARG A 552 -2.90 -1.44 -33.94
N ASN A 553 -3.38 -0.35 -34.54
CA ASN A 553 -3.35 -0.22 -36.00
C ASN A 553 -1.92 -0.09 -36.59
N ARG A 554 -0.94 0.39 -35.82
CA ARG A 554 0.41 0.72 -36.31
C ARG A 554 1.47 -0.29 -35.93
N LEU A 555 1.36 -0.86 -34.74
CA LEU A 555 2.38 -1.73 -34.18
C LEU A 555 2.10 -3.20 -34.46
N ILE A 556 0.88 -3.71 -34.22
CA ILE A 556 0.61 -5.16 -34.14
C ILE A 556 -0.75 -5.55 -34.73
N SER A 557 -0.85 -6.70 -35.40
CA SER A 557 -2.15 -7.20 -35.93
C SER A 557 -3.04 -7.91 -34.90
N ASP A 558 -2.50 -8.26 -33.72
CA ASP A 558 -3.24 -8.88 -32.60
C ASP A 558 -3.68 -7.82 -31.57
N ASN A 559 -4.97 -7.80 -31.27
CA ASN A 559 -5.58 -6.89 -30.30
C ASN A 559 -5.35 -7.29 -28.84
N SER A 560 -4.87 -8.51 -28.57
CA SER A 560 -4.79 -9.10 -27.22
C SER A 560 -3.65 -8.57 -26.34
N ILE A 561 -2.66 -7.87 -26.92
CA ILE A 561 -1.41 -7.49 -26.24
C ILE A 561 -1.36 -6.03 -25.76
N ILE A 562 -2.33 -5.20 -26.16
CA ILE A 562 -2.46 -3.81 -25.72
C ILE A 562 -3.79 -3.67 -24.99
N GLU A 563 -3.75 -3.26 -23.72
CA GLU A 563 -4.95 -3.01 -22.93
C GLU A 563 -4.98 -1.59 -22.34
N VAL A 564 -6.16 -1.20 -21.84
CA VAL A 564 -6.40 0.15 -21.30
C VAL A 564 -6.82 0.12 -19.83
N HIS A 565 -6.23 1.02 -19.03
CA HIS A 565 -6.62 1.28 -17.65
C HIS A 565 -6.99 2.76 -17.42
N ALA A 566 -8.23 3.02 -17.03
CA ALA A 566 -8.69 4.38 -16.73
C ALA A 566 -9.78 4.41 -15.67
N SER A 567 -9.79 5.48 -14.87
CA SER A 567 -10.74 5.65 -13.75
C SER A 567 -12.18 5.92 -14.17
N SER A 568 -12.41 6.42 -15.39
CA SER A 568 -13.75 6.75 -15.88
C SER A 568 -14.22 5.71 -16.90
N VAL A 569 -15.48 5.30 -16.80
CA VAL A 569 -16.11 4.35 -17.71
C VAL A 569 -16.24 4.95 -19.10
N PRO A 570 -15.79 4.28 -20.18
CA PRO A 570 -16.00 4.76 -21.54
C PRO A 570 -17.44 4.62 -22.00
N ASP A 571 -17.85 5.59 -22.79
CA ASP A 571 -19.03 5.48 -23.64
C ASP A 571 -18.70 4.61 -24.86
N CYS A 572 -19.63 3.72 -25.21
CA CYS A 572 -19.44 2.74 -26.27
C CYS A 572 -20.39 2.97 -27.45
N CYS A 573 -19.89 2.66 -28.65
CA CYS A 573 -20.66 2.60 -29.88
C CYS A 573 -21.82 1.60 -29.73
N PRO A 574 -23.07 1.98 -30.05
CA PRO A 574 -24.24 1.10 -29.88
C PRO A 574 -24.24 -0.11 -30.82
N LYS A 575 -23.44 -0.09 -31.89
CA LYS A 575 -23.37 -1.16 -32.90
C LYS A 575 -22.30 -2.20 -32.60
N CYS A 576 -21.08 -1.77 -32.30
CA CYS A 576 -19.92 -2.67 -32.14
C CYS A 576 -19.33 -2.69 -30.73
N GLY A 577 -19.76 -1.81 -29.83
CA GLY A 577 -19.22 -1.73 -28.46
C GLY A 577 -17.87 -1.02 -28.33
N SER A 578 -17.24 -0.56 -29.43
CA SER A 578 -16.00 0.21 -29.38
C SER A 578 -16.14 1.51 -28.57
N SER A 579 -15.12 1.83 -27.78
CA SER A 579 -15.02 3.11 -27.06
C SER A 579 -14.36 4.23 -27.88
N VAL A 580 -14.00 3.96 -29.14
CA VAL A 580 -13.19 4.88 -29.96
C VAL A 580 -14.08 5.56 -31.00
N MET A 581 -14.39 6.83 -30.74
CA MET A 581 -15.38 7.59 -31.51
C MET A 581 -14.89 9.02 -31.77
N LYS A 582 -15.24 9.56 -32.95
CA LYS A 582 -14.88 10.92 -33.39
C LYS A 582 -16.10 11.76 -33.71
N ASP A 583 -16.14 12.98 -33.22
CA ASP A 583 -17.25 13.90 -33.48
C ASP A 583 -17.25 14.41 -34.92
N VAL A 584 -18.40 14.25 -35.58
CA VAL A 584 -18.58 14.67 -36.98
C VAL A 584 -19.35 15.98 -37.05
N SER A 585 -20.39 16.14 -36.24
CA SER A 585 -21.23 17.34 -36.13
C SER A 585 -21.82 17.49 -34.72
N ASN A 586 -22.57 18.55 -34.45
CA ASN A 586 -23.24 18.71 -33.16
C ASN A 586 -24.09 17.48 -32.83
N LYS A 587 -23.78 16.85 -31.69
CA LYS A 587 -24.45 15.65 -31.13
C LYS A 587 -24.36 14.38 -31.99
N HIS A 588 -23.46 14.31 -32.97
CA HIS A 588 -23.23 13.09 -33.77
C HIS A 588 -21.76 12.68 -33.77
N CYS A 589 -21.55 11.39 -33.55
CA CYS A 589 -20.24 10.76 -33.45
C CYS A 589 -20.13 9.66 -34.51
N ARG A 590 -18.91 9.41 -35.00
CA ARG A 590 -18.54 8.29 -35.86
C ARG A 590 -17.65 7.33 -35.09
N CYS A 591 -18.01 6.06 -35.06
CA CYS A 591 -17.12 5.01 -34.54
C CYS A 591 -15.92 4.80 -35.48
N LEU A 592 -14.69 4.78 -34.96
CA LEU A 592 -13.50 4.57 -35.80
C LEU A 592 -13.29 3.09 -36.18
N GLU A 593 -13.87 2.15 -35.44
CA GLU A 593 -13.79 0.72 -35.77
C GLU A 593 -14.83 0.29 -36.81
N CYS A 594 -16.12 0.57 -36.58
CA CYS A 594 -17.19 0.10 -37.46
C CYS A 594 -17.73 1.15 -38.43
N GLN A 595 -17.19 2.38 -38.39
CA GLN A 595 -17.56 3.52 -39.24
C GLN A 595 -19.01 4.01 -39.11
N GLU A 596 -19.79 3.45 -38.19
CA GLU A 596 -21.18 3.85 -37.93
C GLU A 596 -21.25 5.29 -37.42
N VAL A 597 -22.21 6.06 -37.94
CA VAL A 597 -22.53 7.41 -37.45
C VAL A 597 -23.84 7.37 -36.67
N PHE A 598 -23.84 7.86 -35.44
CA PHE A 598 -24.98 7.82 -34.54
C PHE A 598 -25.04 9.08 -33.67
N GLN A 599 -26.17 9.30 -33.01
CA GLN A 599 -26.32 10.39 -32.05
C GLN A 599 -25.59 10.05 -30.75
N GLU A 600 -24.91 11.03 -30.17
CA GLU A 600 -24.16 10.88 -28.91
C GLU A 600 -25.04 10.34 -27.77
N SER A 601 -26.32 10.71 -27.71
CA SER A 601 -27.29 10.20 -26.74
C SER A 601 -27.57 8.69 -26.85
N GLN A 602 -27.14 8.03 -27.92
CA GLN A 602 -27.29 6.60 -28.15
C GLN A 602 -26.12 5.78 -27.61
N THR A 603 -25.04 6.42 -27.15
CA THR A 603 -23.94 5.72 -26.48
C THR A 603 -24.42 5.07 -25.20
N LYS A 604 -23.73 4.01 -24.79
CA LYS A 604 -23.97 3.35 -23.51
C LYS A 604 -22.65 3.16 -22.78
N PRO A 605 -22.61 3.39 -21.46
CA PRO A 605 -21.41 3.12 -20.67
C PRO A 605 -21.13 1.62 -20.65
N LEU A 606 -19.84 1.25 -20.65
CA LEU A 606 -19.43 -0.14 -20.55
C LEU A 606 -19.82 -0.73 -19.18
N LYS A 607 -20.53 -1.86 -19.20
CA LYS A 607 -20.97 -2.53 -17.96
C LYS A 607 -19.80 -3.16 -17.22
N ASN A 608 -19.85 -3.14 -15.88
CA ASN A 608 -18.85 -3.75 -14.99
C ASN A 608 -17.42 -3.22 -15.19
N TRP A 609 -17.27 -1.95 -15.59
CA TRP A 609 -15.98 -1.31 -15.85
C TRP A 609 -14.98 -1.47 -14.71
N ASP A 610 -15.41 -1.24 -13.46
CA ASP A 610 -14.53 -1.36 -12.29
C ASP A 610 -13.92 -2.76 -12.15
N LYS A 611 -14.71 -3.81 -12.45
CA LYS A 611 -14.23 -5.20 -12.41
C LYS A 611 -13.28 -5.50 -13.57
N LEU A 612 -13.57 -4.98 -14.76
CA LEU A 612 -12.72 -5.15 -15.94
C LEU A 612 -11.36 -4.47 -15.76
N ILE A 613 -11.35 -3.23 -15.27
CA ILE A 613 -10.11 -2.47 -15.04
C ILE A 613 -9.27 -3.11 -13.93
N GLN A 614 -9.92 -3.64 -12.90
CA GLN A 614 -9.24 -4.45 -11.90
C GLN A 614 -8.59 -5.69 -12.53
N GLN A 615 -9.36 -6.46 -13.29
CA GLN A 615 -8.84 -7.66 -13.94
C GLN A 615 -7.64 -7.32 -14.85
N ARG A 616 -7.72 -6.25 -15.64
CA ARG A 616 -6.60 -5.80 -16.49
C ARG A 616 -5.37 -5.37 -15.70
N GLN A 617 -5.57 -4.76 -14.54
CA GLN A 617 -4.45 -4.42 -13.65
C GLN A 617 -3.76 -5.67 -13.13
N ASP A 618 -4.54 -6.67 -12.70
CA ASP A 618 -4.03 -7.96 -12.19
C ASP A 618 -3.32 -8.72 -13.32
N ASP A 619 -3.97 -8.84 -14.49
CA ASP A 619 -3.44 -9.44 -15.71
C ASP A 619 -2.11 -8.78 -16.14
N PHE A 620 -2.01 -7.45 -16.08
CA PHE A 620 -0.75 -6.76 -16.38
C PHE A 620 0.34 -7.06 -15.35
N GLN A 621 0.01 -7.11 -14.06
CA GLN A 621 0.97 -7.49 -13.02
C GLN A 621 1.48 -8.92 -13.24
N ASP A 622 0.59 -9.83 -13.60
CA ASP A 622 0.85 -11.24 -13.87
C ASP A 622 1.41 -11.53 -15.28
N ASN A 623 1.87 -10.48 -15.99
CA ASN A 623 2.49 -10.58 -17.31
C ASN A 623 1.59 -11.20 -18.40
N GLN A 624 0.26 -11.05 -18.30
CA GLN A 624 -0.70 -11.58 -19.28
C GLN A 624 -0.76 -10.76 -20.58
N PHE A 625 -0.27 -9.52 -20.58
CA PHE A 625 -0.07 -8.70 -21.78
C PHE A 625 1.09 -7.71 -21.57
N PRO A 626 1.84 -7.35 -22.63
CA PRO A 626 3.07 -6.55 -22.50
C PRO A 626 2.83 -5.04 -22.45
N LEU A 627 1.74 -4.50 -23.03
CA LEU A 627 1.55 -3.05 -23.17
C LEU A 627 0.27 -2.56 -22.49
N LEU A 628 0.42 -1.59 -21.57
CA LEU A 628 -0.69 -0.92 -20.91
C LEU A 628 -0.73 0.56 -21.28
N VAL A 629 -1.89 1.04 -21.76
CA VAL A 629 -2.17 2.47 -21.92
C VAL A 629 -3.07 2.93 -20.79
N ALA A 630 -2.65 3.95 -20.05
CA ALA A 630 -3.35 4.34 -18.85
C ALA A 630 -3.38 5.85 -18.59
N THR A 631 -4.35 6.28 -17.79
CA THR A 631 -4.31 7.62 -17.17
C THR A 631 -3.53 7.56 -15.86
N LYS A 632 -3.38 8.70 -15.15
CA LYS A 632 -2.90 8.75 -13.75
C LYS A 632 -3.63 7.76 -12.83
N GLY A 633 -4.83 7.30 -13.21
CA GLY A 633 -5.59 6.26 -12.52
C GLY A 633 -4.86 4.92 -12.37
N TYR A 634 -3.94 4.57 -13.28
CA TYR A 634 -3.01 3.45 -13.12
C TYR A 634 -1.79 3.91 -12.31
N GLY A 635 -2.07 4.17 -11.04
CA GLY A 635 -1.26 5.02 -10.20
C GLY A 635 -0.75 4.29 -8.97
N MET A 636 -1.12 4.82 -7.81
CA MET A 636 -0.60 4.41 -6.52
C MET A 636 -0.74 2.88 -6.32
N GLY A 637 0.25 2.24 -5.67
CA GLY A 637 0.20 0.84 -5.25
C GLY A 637 0.63 -0.22 -6.27
N ILE A 638 0.96 0.16 -7.51
CA ILE A 638 1.50 -0.79 -8.50
C ILE A 638 2.95 -1.14 -8.16
N ASP A 639 3.27 -2.44 -8.10
CA ASP A 639 4.63 -2.96 -7.90
C ASP A 639 5.01 -4.03 -8.92
N LYS A 640 5.23 -3.59 -10.17
CA LYS A 640 5.68 -4.45 -11.26
C LYS A 640 7.17 -4.24 -11.52
N ARG A 641 7.95 -5.32 -11.43
CA ARG A 641 9.43 -5.30 -11.52
C ARG A 641 9.95 -5.03 -12.95
N ASN A 642 9.30 -5.61 -13.95
CA ASN A 642 9.79 -5.71 -15.33
C ASN A 642 9.26 -4.65 -16.32
N ILE A 643 8.84 -3.47 -15.84
CA ILE A 643 8.48 -2.36 -16.73
C ILE A 643 9.77 -1.78 -17.33
N ARG A 644 9.99 -2.01 -18.63
CA ARG A 644 11.18 -1.59 -19.38
C ARG A 644 11.07 -0.19 -19.95
N PHE A 645 9.85 0.29 -20.19
CA PHE A 645 9.68 1.67 -20.60
C PHE A 645 8.38 2.30 -20.09
N VAL A 646 8.46 3.60 -19.85
CA VAL A 646 7.32 4.47 -19.54
C VAL A 646 7.31 5.62 -20.54
N ILE A 647 6.24 5.78 -21.33
CA ILE A 647 6.10 6.89 -22.28
C ILE A 647 4.95 7.78 -21.86
N HIS A 648 5.23 9.07 -21.69
CA HIS A 648 4.21 10.08 -21.45
C HIS A 648 3.76 10.64 -22.80
N HIS A 649 2.50 10.42 -23.18
CA HIS A 649 1.93 10.97 -24.42
C HIS A 649 1.74 12.49 -24.35
N SER A 650 1.68 13.03 -23.12
CA SER A 650 1.58 14.45 -22.81
C SER A 650 2.19 14.76 -21.45
N LEU A 651 2.30 16.03 -21.09
CA LEU A 651 2.82 16.48 -19.79
C LEU A 651 2.02 15.90 -18.61
N SER A 652 2.72 15.45 -17.58
CA SER A 652 2.14 15.16 -16.26
C SER A 652 1.65 16.45 -15.58
N SER A 653 0.81 16.33 -14.55
CA SER A 653 0.23 17.49 -13.85
C SER A 653 1.21 18.33 -13.05
N SER A 654 2.34 17.74 -12.65
CA SER A 654 3.42 18.40 -11.94
C SER A 654 4.70 17.57 -12.09
N LEU A 655 5.82 18.11 -11.60
CA LEU A 655 7.09 17.38 -11.58
C LEU A 655 7.03 16.16 -10.65
N GLU A 656 6.31 16.27 -9.53
CA GLU A 656 6.10 15.16 -8.60
C GLU A 656 5.31 14.02 -9.26
N ALA A 657 4.25 14.35 -10.00
CA ALA A 657 3.48 13.37 -10.76
C ALA A 657 4.36 12.68 -11.81
N TYR A 658 5.13 13.45 -12.58
CA TYR A 658 6.08 12.91 -13.55
C TYR A 658 7.10 11.96 -12.90
N TYR A 659 7.70 12.36 -11.77
CA TYR A 659 8.65 11.52 -11.04
C TYR A 659 8.01 10.21 -10.56
N GLN A 660 6.79 10.25 -10.03
CA GLN A 660 6.07 9.05 -9.60
C GLN A 660 5.70 8.12 -10.78
N GLU A 661 5.24 8.71 -11.89
CA GLU A 661 4.86 8.01 -13.12
C GLU A 661 6.09 7.35 -13.77
N ALA A 662 7.17 8.10 -13.96
CA ALA A 662 8.45 7.62 -14.47
C ALA A 662 9.08 6.53 -13.59
N GLY A 663 9.03 6.70 -12.26
CA GLY A 663 9.63 5.77 -11.29
C GLY A 663 9.03 4.37 -11.25
N ARG A 664 7.97 4.11 -12.03
CA ARG A 664 7.38 2.78 -12.24
C ARG A 664 8.27 1.87 -13.08
N ALA A 665 9.12 2.45 -13.92
CA ALA A 665 10.06 1.68 -14.74
C ALA A 665 11.25 1.16 -13.89
N GLY A 666 11.86 0.06 -14.33
CA GLY A 666 13.16 -0.41 -13.82
C GLY A 666 13.18 -0.75 -12.32
N ARG A 667 12.10 -1.31 -11.75
CA ARG A 667 12.06 -1.64 -10.31
C ARG A 667 12.94 -2.82 -9.93
N ASP A 668 13.23 -3.70 -10.89
CA ASP A 668 14.26 -4.75 -10.81
C ASP A 668 15.70 -4.21 -10.94
N LYS A 669 15.90 -2.89 -10.99
CA LYS A 669 17.21 -2.23 -11.18
C LYS A 669 17.87 -2.50 -12.53
N GLN A 670 17.15 -3.11 -13.46
CA GLN A 670 17.58 -3.23 -14.85
C GLN A 670 17.29 -1.93 -15.61
N HIS A 671 18.04 -1.70 -16.68
CA HIS A 671 17.90 -0.51 -17.51
C HIS A 671 16.45 -0.36 -18.01
N ALA A 672 15.91 0.84 -17.86
CA ALA A 672 14.61 1.21 -18.37
C ALA A 672 14.64 2.61 -19.01
N HIS A 673 13.73 2.84 -19.95
CA HIS A 673 13.66 4.09 -20.70
C HIS A 673 12.37 4.85 -20.41
N VAL A 674 12.49 6.11 -20.05
CA VAL A 674 11.36 7.02 -19.86
C VAL A 674 11.40 8.07 -20.97
N ALA A 675 10.35 8.13 -21.77
CA ALA A 675 10.22 9.11 -22.84
C ALA A 675 9.01 10.02 -22.60
N MET A 676 9.10 11.25 -23.09
CA MET A 676 7.99 12.20 -23.11
C MET A 676 7.77 12.70 -24.54
N LEU A 677 6.54 12.59 -25.02
CA LEU A 677 6.09 13.31 -26.21
C LEU A 677 5.72 14.73 -25.83
N TYR A 678 6.17 15.70 -26.62
CA TYR A 678 5.96 17.10 -26.33
C TYR A 678 5.60 17.89 -27.58
N HIS A 679 4.44 18.53 -27.56
CA HIS A 679 4.08 19.58 -28.52
C HIS A 679 4.24 20.95 -27.85
N ALA A 680 5.27 21.68 -28.28
CA ALA A 680 5.72 22.92 -27.65
C ALA A 680 4.70 24.08 -27.81
N PRO A 681 4.65 25.03 -26.85
CA PRO A 681 3.97 26.30 -27.05
C PRO A 681 4.47 27.02 -28.30
N HIS A 682 3.57 27.73 -28.97
CA HIS A 682 3.93 28.57 -30.10
C HIS A 682 5.01 29.57 -29.67
N PRO A 683 6.10 29.79 -30.46
CA PRO A 683 7.23 30.63 -30.05
C PRO A 683 6.83 32.02 -29.55
N LYS A 684 5.88 32.68 -30.23
CA LYS A 684 5.34 33.99 -29.80
C LYS A 684 4.66 33.94 -28.43
N CYS A 685 3.89 32.89 -28.14
CA CYS A 685 3.25 32.72 -26.83
C CYS A 685 4.30 32.55 -25.73
N LYS A 686 5.36 31.78 -26.03
CA LYS A 686 6.48 31.59 -25.11
C LYS A 686 7.20 32.91 -24.82
N GLU A 687 7.52 33.69 -25.86
CA GLU A 687 8.18 34.99 -25.71
C GLU A 687 7.31 36.02 -24.97
N GLU A 688 5.99 36.01 -25.19
CA GLU A 688 5.09 37.01 -24.61
C GLU A 688 4.74 36.72 -23.14
N TYR A 689 4.64 35.44 -22.75
CA TYR A 689 4.09 35.04 -21.44
C TYR A 689 5.00 34.16 -20.59
N ILE A 690 5.85 33.33 -21.18
CA ILE A 690 6.66 32.35 -20.43
C ILE A 690 8.04 32.93 -20.12
N ASP A 691 8.72 33.50 -21.11
CA ASP A 691 10.12 33.93 -20.97
C ASP A 691 10.29 35.31 -20.29
N ARG A 692 9.20 36.08 -20.11
CA ARG A 692 9.27 37.45 -19.59
C ARG A 692 9.24 37.58 -18.06
N GLU A 693 9.08 36.50 -17.31
CA GLU A 693 8.96 36.51 -15.82
C GLU A 693 8.00 37.60 -15.28
N VAL A 694 6.95 37.94 -16.02
CA VAL A 694 5.88 38.84 -15.58
C VAL A 694 4.68 37.98 -15.17
N ASP A 695 3.91 38.40 -14.17
CA ASP A 695 2.65 37.77 -13.72
C ASP A 695 1.50 37.86 -14.77
N LEU A 696 1.80 37.62 -16.04
CA LEU A 696 0.85 37.57 -17.14
C LEU A 696 0.55 36.11 -17.46
N GLN A 697 -0.66 35.66 -17.11
CA GLN A 697 -1.11 34.31 -17.44
C GLN A 697 -1.44 34.18 -18.93
N PRO A 698 -0.99 33.12 -19.61
CA PRO A 698 -1.24 32.92 -21.03
C PRO A 698 -2.73 32.75 -21.33
N PRO A 699 -3.21 33.10 -22.54
CA PRO A 699 -4.64 33.07 -22.89
C PRO A 699 -5.31 31.69 -22.76
N CYS A 700 -4.52 30.60 -22.82
CA CYS A 700 -5.03 29.25 -22.60
C CYS A 700 -5.47 29.02 -21.14
N VAL A 701 -4.94 29.81 -20.21
CA VAL A 701 -5.28 29.80 -18.79
C VAL A 701 -6.29 30.90 -18.47
N SER A 702 -6.08 32.12 -18.96
CA SER A 702 -6.80 33.33 -18.48
C SER A 702 -8.14 33.66 -19.17
N ASN A 703 -8.44 33.12 -20.36
CA ASN A 703 -9.64 33.50 -21.12
C ASN A 703 -10.75 32.44 -21.09
N ASP A 704 -11.87 32.77 -20.42
CA ASP A 704 -13.03 31.88 -20.22
C ASP A 704 -13.75 31.48 -21.52
N HIS A 705 -13.81 32.37 -22.51
CA HIS A 705 -14.41 32.05 -23.81
C HIS A 705 -13.60 31.00 -24.56
N ASN A 706 -12.27 31.11 -24.51
CA ASN A 706 -11.40 30.12 -25.14
C ASN A 706 -11.41 28.79 -24.39
N PHE A 707 -11.71 28.79 -23.08
CA PHE A 707 -11.78 27.60 -22.22
C PHE A 707 -12.74 26.54 -22.78
N HIS A 708 -13.91 26.97 -23.26
CA HIS A 708 -14.96 26.09 -23.75
C HIS A 708 -14.61 25.37 -25.06
N PHE A 709 -13.71 25.93 -25.87
CA PHE A 709 -13.46 25.45 -27.24
C PHE A 709 -12.14 24.70 -27.43
N TRP A 710 -11.29 24.56 -26.39
CA TRP A 710 -9.98 23.89 -26.54
C TRP A 710 -9.12 24.49 -27.68
N LYS A 711 -9.20 25.80 -27.87
CA LYS A 711 -8.47 26.56 -28.90
C LYS A 711 -7.40 27.47 -28.31
N CYS A 712 -6.28 27.59 -29.03
CA CYS A 712 -5.20 28.53 -28.75
C CYS A 712 -5.28 29.71 -29.73
N PRO A 713 -5.17 30.97 -29.28
CA PRO A 713 -5.07 32.12 -30.18
C PRO A 713 -3.91 32.04 -31.19
N TYR A 714 -2.86 31.27 -30.86
CA TYR A 714 -1.68 31.10 -31.69
C TYR A 714 -1.76 29.90 -32.64
N PHE A 715 -2.39 28.79 -32.24
CA PHE A 715 -2.53 27.58 -33.07
C PHE A 715 -3.91 27.42 -33.76
N LYS A 716 -4.88 28.28 -33.43
CA LYS A 716 -6.27 28.32 -33.91
C LYS A 716 -7.13 27.10 -33.60
N ASP A 717 -6.69 25.88 -33.90
CA ASP A 717 -7.54 24.67 -33.88
C ASP A 717 -7.17 23.63 -32.81
N HIS A 718 -6.05 23.81 -32.12
CA HIS A 718 -5.60 22.94 -31.03
C HIS A 718 -4.85 23.74 -29.94
N LEU A 719 -4.46 23.05 -28.86
CA LEU A 719 -3.56 23.57 -27.84
C LEU A 719 -2.18 22.92 -27.95
N CYS A 720 -1.18 23.55 -27.36
CA CYS A 720 0.06 22.87 -26.98
C CYS A 720 -0.15 22.02 -25.72
N ASP A 721 0.83 21.18 -25.37
CA ASP A 721 0.71 20.29 -24.21
C ASP A 721 0.61 21.06 -22.89
N TYR A 722 1.32 22.19 -22.78
CA TYR A 722 1.12 23.11 -21.66
C TYR A 722 -0.33 23.59 -21.57
N GLY A 723 -0.93 23.98 -22.71
CA GLY A 723 -2.30 24.44 -22.76
C GLY A 723 -3.31 23.35 -22.41
N HIS A 724 -3.11 22.12 -22.89
CA HIS A 724 -3.92 20.96 -22.53
C HIS A 724 -3.87 20.71 -21.02
N GLN A 725 -2.66 20.62 -20.46
CA GLN A 725 -2.48 20.31 -19.04
C GLN A 725 -2.96 21.43 -18.12
N ALA A 726 -2.66 22.70 -18.44
CA ALA A 726 -3.10 23.83 -17.64
C ALA A 726 -4.63 23.96 -17.60
N ARG A 727 -5.31 23.69 -18.72
CA ARG A 727 -6.78 23.66 -18.75
C ARG A 727 -7.36 22.45 -18.03
N PHE A 728 -6.72 21.30 -18.13
CA PHE A 728 -7.12 20.13 -17.36
C PHE A 728 -7.08 20.46 -15.86
N ILE A 729 -5.97 21.02 -15.36
CA ILE A 729 -5.82 21.43 -13.96
C ILE A 729 -6.86 22.48 -13.56
N ARG A 730 -7.02 23.55 -14.35
CA ARG A 730 -7.99 24.62 -14.06
C ARG A 730 -9.45 24.17 -14.16
N GLY A 731 -9.79 23.24 -15.06
CA GLY A 731 -11.14 22.68 -15.14
C GLY A 731 -11.58 21.94 -13.87
N HIS A 732 -10.61 21.49 -13.07
CA HIS A 732 -10.82 20.86 -11.78
C HIS A 732 -10.71 21.81 -10.57
N TYR A 733 -10.32 23.07 -10.77
CA TYR A 733 -10.26 24.11 -9.74
C TYR A 733 -11.24 25.25 -10.07
N PRO A 734 -12.33 25.41 -9.30
CA PRO A 734 -13.39 26.37 -9.62
C PRO A 734 -12.96 27.85 -9.48
N GLY A 735 -11.78 28.09 -8.88
CA GLY A 735 -11.23 29.42 -8.68
C GLY A 735 -11.61 30.03 -7.33
N LEU A 736 -10.76 30.93 -6.86
CA LEU A 736 -10.85 31.62 -5.57
C LEU A 736 -12.21 32.26 -5.31
N GLU A 737 -12.79 32.91 -6.33
CA GLU A 737 -14.09 33.57 -6.19
C GLU A 737 -15.23 32.57 -5.98
N GLU A 738 -15.22 31.43 -6.68
CA GLU A 738 -16.25 30.39 -6.55
C GLU A 738 -16.09 29.62 -5.23
N ASP A 739 -14.85 29.41 -4.76
CA ASP A 739 -14.57 28.81 -3.46
C ASP A 739 -15.00 29.73 -2.32
N VAL A 740 -14.62 31.01 -2.32
CA VAL A 740 -15.10 32.01 -1.33
C VAL A 740 -16.62 32.10 -1.34
N LYS A 741 -17.25 32.11 -2.52
CA LYS A 741 -18.72 32.10 -2.62
C LYS A 741 -19.31 30.84 -1.98
N SER A 742 -18.74 29.67 -2.24
CA SER A 742 -19.18 28.40 -1.66
C SER A 742 -19.02 28.39 -0.13
N ILE A 743 -17.92 28.94 0.39
CA ILE A 743 -17.67 29.08 1.84
C ILE A 743 -18.72 30.00 2.47
N MET A 744 -18.96 31.17 1.86
CA MET A 744 -19.94 32.14 2.36
C MET A 744 -21.37 31.59 2.32
N ASP A 745 -21.73 30.79 1.32
CA ASP A 745 -23.04 30.15 1.25
C ASP A 745 -23.23 29.13 2.39
N ILE A 746 -22.18 28.38 2.76
CA ILE A 746 -22.22 27.49 3.94
C ILE A 746 -22.28 28.31 5.23
N TYR A 747 -21.48 29.37 5.36
CA TYR A 747 -21.51 30.27 6.52
C TYR A 747 -22.91 30.83 6.76
N ARG A 748 -23.60 31.34 5.72
CA ARG A 748 -24.97 31.87 5.84
C ARG A 748 -25.97 30.82 6.34
N LYS A 749 -25.85 29.59 5.86
CA LYS A 749 -26.70 28.47 6.33
C LYS A 749 -26.46 28.16 7.81
N LEU A 750 -25.21 28.18 8.26
CA LEU A 750 -24.86 27.99 9.67
C LEU A 750 -25.42 29.10 10.56
N VAL A 751 -25.32 30.36 10.13
CA VAL A 751 -25.89 31.52 10.84
C VAL A 751 -27.41 31.41 10.93
N ALA A 752 -28.07 31.00 9.85
CA ALA A 752 -29.52 30.77 9.81
C ALA A 752 -29.98 29.56 10.66
N GLY A 753 -29.06 28.72 11.13
CA GLY A 753 -29.38 27.50 11.87
C GLY A 753 -29.97 26.40 10.98
N GLU A 754 -29.68 26.40 9.68
CA GLU A 754 -30.12 25.38 8.75
C GLU A 754 -29.33 24.08 8.90
N ASN A 755 -30.01 22.93 8.74
CA ASN A 755 -29.34 21.64 8.67
C ASN A 755 -28.59 21.50 7.34
N LEU A 756 -27.31 21.19 7.41
CA LEU A 756 -26.45 21.03 6.23
C LEU A 756 -26.56 19.61 5.67
N THR A 757 -27.52 19.39 4.77
CA THR A 757 -27.65 18.12 4.02
C THR A 757 -27.26 18.30 2.56
N VAL A 758 -26.39 17.44 2.05
CA VAL A 758 -25.89 17.48 0.67
C VAL A 758 -26.19 16.18 -0.07
N LYS A 759 -26.37 16.30 -1.39
CA LYS A 759 -26.53 15.15 -2.28
C LYS A 759 -25.45 15.14 -3.36
N GLY A 760 -24.77 13.99 -3.52
CA GLY A 760 -23.73 13.76 -4.52
C GLY A 760 -22.33 14.26 -4.13
N ASP A 761 -21.31 13.60 -4.69
CA ASP A 761 -19.90 13.75 -4.28
C ASP A 761 -19.34 15.16 -4.52
N LYS A 762 -19.75 15.82 -5.61
CA LYS A 762 -19.28 17.18 -5.93
C LYS A 762 -19.72 18.19 -4.87
N GLN A 763 -20.99 18.11 -4.45
CA GLN A 763 -21.51 19.00 -3.41
C GLN A 763 -20.92 18.65 -2.05
N ASN A 764 -20.71 17.36 -1.79
CA ASN A 764 -20.04 16.88 -0.59
C ASN A 764 -18.65 17.51 -0.43
N LYS A 765 -17.80 17.40 -1.45
CA LYS A 765 -16.45 17.97 -1.43
C LYS A 765 -16.45 19.49 -1.20
N LYS A 766 -17.34 20.22 -1.89
CA LYS A 766 -17.49 21.66 -1.71
C LYS A 766 -17.87 22.03 -0.28
N THR A 767 -18.84 21.34 0.31
CA THR A 767 -19.27 21.60 1.69
C THR A 767 -18.18 21.25 2.70
N GLN A 768 -17.45 20.15 2.52
CA GLN A 768 -16.32 19.80 3.39
C GLN A 768 -15.21 20.85 3.36
N LEU A 769 -14.81 21.28 2.16
CA LEU A 769 -13.79 22.29 1.99
C LEU A 769 -14.23 23.59 2.69
N ALA A 770 -15.49 23.99 2.48
CA ALA A 770 -16.04 25.17 3.13
C ALA A 770 -16.00 25.12 4.66
N LEU A 771 -16.46 24.00 5.25
CA LEU A 771 -16.43 23.81 6.70
C LEU A 771 -14.99 23.77 7.24
N SER A 772 -14.07 23.15 6.50
CA SER A 772 -12.64 23.11 6.85
C SER A 772 -12.00 24.51 6.84
N ARG A 773 -12.32 25.36 5.86
CA ARG A 773 -11.82 26.76 5.83
C ARG A 773 -12.38 27.60 6.97
N LEU A 774 -13.66 27.42 7.31
CA LEU A 774 -14.25 28.07 8.48
C LEU A 774 -13.64 27.54 9.79
N GLN A 775 -13.24 26.28 9.85
CA GLN A 775 -12.55 25.69 10.99
C GLN A 775 -11.13 26.24 11.16
N GLN A 776 -10.39 26.46 10.07
CA GLN A 776 -9.07 27.13 10.11
C GLN A 776 -9.14 28.55 10.69
N LEU A 777 -10.30 29.21 10.55
CA LEU A 777 -10.57 30.52 11.14
C LEU A 777 -11.18 30.46 12.56
N GLU A 778 -11.28 29.26 13.16
CA GLU A 778 -11.90 29.02 14.47
C GLU A 778 -13.38 29.44 14.55
N ILE A 779 -14.05 29.62 13.41
CA ILE A 779 -15.48 29.95 13.32
C ILE A 779 -16.33 28.67 13.48
N VAL A 780 -15.84 27.56 12.94
CA VAL A 780 -16.39 26.22 13.18
C VAL A 780 -15.43 25.49 14.09
N LYS A 781 -15.91 25.01 15.26
CA LYS A 781 -15.07 24.24 16.18
C LYS A 781 -14.89 22.81 15.69
N GLU A 782 -16.01 22.19 15.32
CA GLU A 782 -16.07 20.80 14.89
C GLU A 782 -17.13 20.58 13.80
N PHE A 783 -16.91 19.59 12.95
CA PHE A 783 -17.99 19.00 12.19
C PHE A 783 -17.80 17.49 12.01
N SER A 784 -18.90 16.75 11.95
CA SER A 784 -18.95 15.33 11.64
C SER A 784 -20.00 15.05 10.57
N ILE A 785 -19.94 13.87 9.96
CA ILE A 785 -20.87 13.45 8.90
C ILE A 785 -21.73 12.27 9.35
N LYS A 786 -23.01 12.32 8.98
CA LYS A 786 -23.97 11.24 9.11
C LYS A 786 -24.50 10.84 7.73
N TYR A 787 -24.36 9.57 7.40
CA TYR A 787 -24.86 9.03 6.13
C TYR A 787 -26.33 8.63 6.25
N HIS A 788 -27.20 9.27 5.47
CA HIS A 788 -28.59 8.82 5.28
C HIS A 788 -28.71 7.83 4.13
N SER A 789 -27.85 7.97 3.10
CA SER A 789 -27.68 7.01 2.00
C SER A 789 -26.28 7.18 1.39
N LEU A 790 -25.91 6.34 0.41
CA LEU A 790 -24.64 6.47 -0.32
C LEU A 790 -24.45 7.86 -0.96
N TYR A 791 -25.54 8.56 -1.27
CA TYR A 791 -25.49 9.85 -1.96
C TYR A 791 -26.04 11.00 -1.13
N GLN A 792 -26.42 10.79 0.13
CA GLN A 792 -27.01 11.82 0.98
C GLN A 792 -26.32 11.85 2.34
N ILE A 793 -25.67 12.98 2.62
CA ILE A 793 -24.84 13.20 3.80
C ILE A 793 -25.39 14.40 4.56
N GLU A 794 -25.55 14.25 5.86
CA GLU A 794 -25.87 15.34 6.80
C GLU A 794 -24.61 15.70 7.59
N TYR A 795 -24.32 16.99 7.69
CA TYR A 795 -23.24 17.53 8.49
C TYR A 795 -23.77 17.99 9.84
N GLN A 796 -23.17 17.46 10.91
CA GLN A 796 -23.36 17.97 12.27
C GLN A 796 -22.22 18.94 12.55
N VAL A 797 -22.51 20.22 12.75
CA VAL A 797 -21.50 21.28 12.87
C VAL A 797 -21.63 21.98 14.22
N GLU A 798 -20.53 22.03 14.96
CA GLU A 798 -20.39 22.89 16.14
C GLU A 798 -19.91 24.27 15.70
N PHE A 799 -20.87 25.16 15.45
CA PHE A 799 -20.64 26.53 15.01
C PHE A 799 -20.48 27.47 16.22
N ASP A 800 -19.36 28.17 16.32
CA ASP A 800 -19.18 29.21 17.32
C ASP A 800 -20.01 30.43 16.92
N ARG A 801 -20.99 30.84 17.73
CA ARG A 801 -21.80 32.04 17.45
C ARG A 801 -21.19 33.31 18.04
N SER A 802 -20.16 33.17 18.86
CA SER A 802 -19.51 34.23 19.63
C SER A 802 -18.17 34.71 19.05
N TRP A 803 -17.69 34.13 17.95
CA TRP A 803 -16.43 34.54 17.31
C TRP A 803 -16.40 36.04 16.97
N SER A 804 -15.22 36.62 17.04
CA SER A 804 -14.97 38.03 16.77
C SER A 804 -13.93 38.25 15.66
N LEU A 805 -14.03 39.39 14.97
CA LEU A 805 -13.09 39.77 13.92
C LEU A 805 -11.62 39.90 14.41
N PRO A 806 -11.35 40.40 15.64
CA PRO A 806 -10.01 40.37 16.21
C PRO A 806 -9.43 38.96 16.39
N GLU A 807 -10.24 37.98 16.82
CA GLU A 807 -9.81 36.59 16.94
C GLU A 807 -9.48 36.00 15.56
N VAL A 808 -10.35 36.20 14.57
CA VAL A 808 -10.10 35.77 13.17
C VAL A 808 -8.82 36.41 12.63
N ALA A 809 -8.55 37.68 12.93
CA ALA A 809 -7.33 38.36 12.50
C ALA A 809 -6.07 37.81 13.20
N ASP A 810 -6.15 37.47 14.48
CA ASP A 810 -5.04 36.83 15.21
C ASP A 810 -4.75 35.43 14.68
N THR A 811 -5.79 34.64 14.43
CA THR A 811 -5.69 33.29 13.85
C THR A 811 -5.13 33.35 12.43
N LEU A 812 -5.58 34.28 11.58
CA LEU A 812 -4.96 34.54 10.29
C LEU A 812 -3.49 34.93 10.41
N LYS A 813 -3.13 35.78 11.37
CA LYS A 813 -1.73 36.18 11.58
C LYS A 813 -0.87 34.95 11.91
N LYS A 814 -1.34 34.09 12.81
CA LYS A 814 -0.65 32.83 13.15
C LYS A 814 -0.49 31.95 11.93
N LEU A 815 -1.55 31.75 11.13
CA LEU A 815 -1.52 30.95 9.92
C LEU A 815 -0.54 31.49 8.87
N LEU A 816 -0.52 32.82 8.64
CA LEU A 816 0.38 33.45 7.68
C LEU A 816 1.84 33.36 8.12
N VAL A 817 2.12 33.62 9.40
CA VAL A 817 3.48 33.50 9.96
C VAL A 817 3.98 32.05 9.90
N GLN A 818 3.12 31.06 10.16
CA GLN A 818 3.44 29.64 10.02
C GLN A 818 3.73 29.23 8.57
N LYS A 819 3.26 29.99 7.57
CA LYS A 819 3.52 29.76 6.14
C LYS A 819 4.68 30.60 5.58
N ASP A 820 5.63 31.01 6.42
CA ASP A 820 6.81 31.83 6.05
C ASP A 820 6.47 33.21 5.44
N VAL A 821 5.24 33.72 5.64
CA VAL A 821 4.92 35.10 5.27
C VAL A 821 5.53 36.04 6.30
N ASN A 822 6.30 37.04 5.84
CA ASN A 822 6.92 38.03 6.72
C ASN A 822 5.89 38.62 7.70
N GLU A 823 6.18 38.54 9.01
CA GLU A 823 5.21 38.91 10.05
C GLU A 823 4.71 40.36 9.91
N ASN A 824 5.59 41.29 9.50
CA ASN A 824 5.20 42.68 9.28
C ASN A 824 4.33 42.82 8.03
N TYR A 825 4.58 42.02 6.98
CA TYR A 825 3.74 42.00 5.78
C TYR A 825 2.36 41.40 6.09
N ALA A 826 2.28 40.25 6.76
CA ALA A 826 1.04 39.63 7.20
C ALA A 826 0.23 40.59 8.08
N LYS A 827 0.86 41.23 9.07
CA LYS A 827 0.23 42.25 9.91
C LYS A 827 -0.28 43.43 9.09
N THR A 828 0.47 43.88 8.09
CA THR A 828 0.06 44.99 7.21
C THR A 828 -1.15 44.62 6.35
N GLN A 829 -1.13 43.45 5.71
CA GLN A 829 -2.23 42.95 4.88
C GLN A 829 -3.51 42.77 5.72
N ILE A 830 -3.41 42.06 6.86
CA ILE A 830 -4.54 41.89 7.79
C ILE A 830 -5.06 43.25 8.27
N ASN A 831 -4.17 44.17 8.65
CA ASN A 831 -4.59 45.49 9.12
C ASN A 831 -5.28 46.31 8.01
N GLN A 832 -4.79 46.27 6.78
CA GLN A 832 -5.44 46.98 5.67
C GLN A 832 -6.81 46.37 5.31
N ILE A 833 -6.95 45.05 5.49
CA ILE A 833 -8.10 44.30 5.01
C ILE A 833 -9.20 44.19 6.08
N LEU A 834 -8.86 43.96 7.35
CA LEU A 834 -9.82 43.63 8.42
C LEU A 834 -10.05 44.76 9.43
N VAL A 835 -9.04 45.58 9.76
CA VAL A 835 -9.20 46.68 10.73
C VAL A 835 -10.29 47.70 10.35
N PRO A 836 -10.54 48.03 9.06
CA PRO A 836 -11.66 48.90 8.68
C PRO A 836 -13.04 48.42 9.16
N PHE A 837 -13.16 47.13 9.51
CA PHE A 837 -14.41 46.51 9.95
C PHE A 837 -14.50 46.31 11.47
N PHE A 838 -13.43 46.55 12.25
CA PHE A 838 -13.40 46.29 13.70
C PHE A 838 -14.31 47.22 14.52
N SER A 839 -14.64 48.40 14.01
CA SER A 839 -15.47 49.41 14.71
C SER A 839 -16.96 49.38 14.33
N GLN A 840 -17.40 48.43 13.51
CA GLN A 840 -18.76 48.39 12.95
C GLN A 840 -19.59 47.21 13.48
N SER A 841 -20.84 47.47 13.86
CA SER A 841 -21.69 46.53 14.63
C SER A 841 -22.76 45.78 13.81
N LEU A 842 -22.86 45.97 12.49
CA LEU A 842 -23.90 45.34 11.66
C LEU A 842 -23.44 44.00 11.05
N GLU A 843 -24.34 43.00 10.99
CA GLU A 843 -24.08 41.65 10.45
C GLU A 843 -23.56 41.65 9.00
N ASN A 844 -24.06 42.55 8.14
CA ASN A 844 -23.62 42.69 6.74
C ASN A 844 -22.13 43.02 6.59
N TRP A 845 -21.51 43.64 7.60
CA TRP A 845 -20.09 43.97 7.58
C TRP A 845 -19.20 42.82 8.04
N ARG A 846 -19.70 41.99 8.96
CA ARG A 846 -19.03 40.75 9.35
C ARG A 846 -18.88 39.79 8.17
N GLU A 847 -19.93 39.65 7.34
CA GLU A 847 -19.86 38.85 6.12
C GLU A 847 -18.81 39.38 5.13
N ARG A 848 -18.75 40.69 4.92
CA ARG A 848 -17.77 41.30 4.00
C ARG A 848 -16.34 41.17 4.50
N ALA A 849 -16.12 41.35 5.80
CA ALA A 849 -14.82 41.17 6.43
C ALA A 849 -14.36 39.70 6.37
N LEU A 850 -15.27 38.75 6.64
CA LEU A 850 -14.99 37.32 6.53
C LEU A 850 -14.66 36.92 5.08
N ALA A 851 -15.43 37.38 4.10
CA ALA A 851 -15.12 37.12 2.69
C ALA A 851 -13.69 37.58 2.34
N LYS A 852 -13.31 38.79 2.77
CA LYS A 852 -11.95 39.32 2.59
C LYS A 852 -10.87 38.54 3.35
N ALA A 853 -11.17 38.04 4.55
CA ALA A 853 -10.28 37.15 5.30
C ALA A 853 -10.01 35.85 4.52
N LEU A 854 -11.03 35.26 3.90
CA LEU A 854 -10.89 34.03 3.10
C LEU A 854 -10.00 34.23 1.87
N TYR A 855 -10.04 35.42 1.23
CA TYR A 855 -9.11 35.79 0.16
C TYR A 855 -7.64 35.83 0.60
N LEU A 856 -7.33 35.86 1.90
CA LEU A 856 -5.95 35.77 2.41
C LEU A 856 -5.52 34.33 2.71
N ILE A 857 -6.46 33.39 2.83
CA ILE A 857 -6.18 31.98 3.15
C ILE A 857 -5.90 31.15 1.89
N GLU A 858 -6.50 31.51 0.76
CA GLU A 858 -6.48 30.69 -0.45
C GLU A 858 -5.35 30.96 -1.47
N PRO A 859 -4.85 32.20 -1.69
CA PRO A 859 -3.72 32.43 -2.60
C PRO A 859 -2.35 32.01 -2.02
N ILE A 860 -2.33 31.40 -0.82
CA ILE A 860 -1.14 31.07 -0.01
C ILE A 860 -1.34 29.67 0.55
#